data_AF-A0AB33IFI4-F1
#
_entry.id   AF-A0AB33IFI4-F1
#
_cell.length_a   1.000
_cell.length_b   1.000
_cell.length_c   1.000
_cell.angle_alpha   90.00
_cell.angle_beta   90.00
_cell.angle_gamma   90.00
#
_symmetry.space_group_name_H-M   'P 1'
#
loop_
_entity.id
_entity.type
_entity.pdbx_description
1 polymer ?
#
loop_
_entity_poly.entity_id
_entity_poly.type
_entity_poly.pdbx_seq_one_letter_code
_entity_poly.pdbx_strand_id
1 'polypeptide(L)'
;MSVMNNKSSIIIIGNGMVGHYCAEQLVMHGLHETHAIHIFGDELHDAYDRVHLTEYMSGRDALALRLHVEDFHAAHELTLHRGVRITGIDRAAQTVESAEGSLPYDTLILATGSTPFVPPVPGNTGTAGLVYRTLDDLDMIRAAAEGATHGVVIGGGLLGLEAANALAGLGLSTAVVEFAPRLMPVQLDDEGGAALKQRIEALGIQVLTAHATQEIVAGETHRHRLIFADGTSLETDLVVFSAGIRPQDRLARDCGLAIGARGGVVIDDTCRTSDPAIFAIGECACWNGQVFGLVAPGYTMARTVASSLAGEEAAFSGADMSTKLKLLGVDVGSIGDAHGATPGSRSYRFIGEVDGSYRRLVLSEDGSQVLGAVLVGDNAYYDTILQYVQNSIKPPADPAALILPRGEGAELLGADALPDTAMICSCHNVTKGAICTAIDDGCADFSSLKQCTKASTGCGGCAGLLKSVFETELEARGITVDRSLCEHFSYTRQELYSLVRVHGIQTFEDLMAQYGNGGIGCDICKPAVGSILASAWNKPITDPLYIPLQDTNDTFMANMQKNGTYSIVPRIAGGEITPEKLIVLGQVAKKYDLYTKITGGQRIDLFGARLEQLPDIWLELLDAGFETGHAYGKSTRTVKSCVGSTWCRYGVQDSVSKALDLENRYKGLRSPHKLKFAVSGCTRECAEAQSKDVGVIATENGWNLYVCGNGGMRPRHAELFATDLDADTLVKYIDRFLMFYIRTADKLQRTSVWRENLEGGLDYLKDVIINDSLGICEELERQMQLVVDRYHCEWRDALTDREKLKRFRTFVNDSRPDPNIRTVPERDQIRPADNLPETVASAGPSHWTALCGQDDLVENSGVVAWHDGSQIALFYLPATENTSARVYAIDNHDPFSNANVIGRGIMGDLKGQLVVASPLYKQHFRLEDGQCLEDPAVQLRTWDARLENGKVEIKAKVETNALDLVTA
;
A
#
# COMPACT_ATOMS: atom_id res chain seq x y z
N MET A 1 -9.31 54.97 1.79
CA MET A 1 -9.38 54.59 0.37
C MET A 1 -8.36 53.48 0.19
N SER A 2 -8.82 52.22 0.20
CA SER A 2 -7.97 51.07 -0.08
C SER A 2 -7.66 51.09 -1.57
N VAL A 3 -6.38 51.09 -1.92
CA VAL A 3 -5.91 50.90 -3.29
C VAL A 3 -6.27 49.46 -3.65
N MET A 4 -7.30 49.26 -4.47
CA MET A 4 -7.56 47.96 -5.07
C MET A 4 -6.34 47.60 -5.92
N ASN A 5 -5.50 46.68 -5.41
CA ASN A 5 -4.46 46.05 -6.21
C ASN A 5 -5.16 45.32 -7.36
N ASN A 6 -5.09 45.90 -8.56
CA ASN A 6 -5.67 45.32 -9.76
C ASN A 6 -4.74 44.19 -10.24
N LYS A 7 -4.76 43.04 -9.54
CA LYS A 7 -4.02 41.84 -9.93
C LYS A 7 -4.50 41.40 -11.32
N SER A 8 -3.58 41.01 -12.21
CA SER A 8 -3.94 40.43 -13.51
C SER A 8 -4.68 39.11 -13.34
N SER A 9 -5.62 38.78 -14.23
CA SER A 9 -6.53 37.63 -14.09
C SER A 9 -6.07 36.43 -14.93
N ILE A 10 -5.89 35.27 -14.28
CA ILE A 10 -5.69 33.98 -14.95
C ILE A 10 -6.93 33.11 -14.72
N ILE A 11 -7.56 32.65 -15.80
CA ILE A 11 -8.70 31.73 -15.73
C ILE A 11 -8.29 30.36 -16.26
N ILE A 12 -8.54 29.31 -15.48
CA ILE A 12 -8.43 27.90 -15.91
C ILE A 12 -9.85 27.36 -16.12
N ILE A 13 -10.17 26.93 -17.33
CA ILE A 13 -11.43 26.23 -17.64
C ILE A 13 -11.19 24.73 -17.64
N GLY A 14 -11.61 24.08 -16.56
CA GLY A 14 -11.51 22.64 -16.34
C GLY A 14 -10.75 22.32 -15.04
N ASN A 15 -11.43 21.71 -14.07
CA ASN A 15 -10.85 21.28 -12.79
C ASN A 15 -10.58 19.77 -12.73
N GLY A 16 -10.16 19.17 -13.86
CA GLY A 16 -9.69 17.79 -13.89
C GLY A 16 -8.23 17.66 -13.45
N MET A 17 -7.66 16.46 -13.55
CA MET A 17 -6.26 16.19 -13.15
C MET A 17 -5.27 17.23 -13.71
N VAL A 18 -5.34 17.53 -15.01
CA VAL A 18 -4.42 18.46 -15.68
C VAL A 18 -4.66 19.93 -15.29
N GLY A 19 -5.92 20.35 -15.15
CA GLY A 19 -6.25 21.72 -14.76
C GLY A 19 -5.86 22.02 -13.31
N HIS A 20 -6.11 21.07 -12.40
CA HIS A 20 -5.67 21.17 -11.01
C HIS A 20 -4.14 21.19 -10.90
N TYR A 21 -3.45 20.28 -11.59
CA TYR A 21 -1.98 20.29 -11.63
C TYR A 21 -1.42 21.58 -12.22
N CYS A 22 -2.09 22.19 -13.22
CA CYS A 22 -1.72 23.51 -13.71
C CYS A 22 -1.81 24.58 -12.61
N ALA A 23 -2.89 24.57 -11.81
CA ALA A 23 -3.00 25.47 -10.65
C ALA A 23 -1.87 25.26 -9.64
N GLU A 24 -1.49 24.01 -9.34
CA GLU A 24 -0.32 23.70 -8.49
C GLU A 24 0.97 24.29 -9.06
N GLN A 25 1.21 24.15 -10.37
CA GLN A 25 2.40 24.73 -11.01
C GLN A 25 2.38 26.26 -10.98
N LEU A 26 1.24 26.91 -11.24
CA LEU A 26 1.12 28.37 -11.11
C LEU A 26 1.43 28.84 -9.69
N VAL A 27 0.96 28.11 -8.68
CA VAL A 27 1.29 28.38 -7.27
C VAL A 27 2.79 28.21 -7.01
N MET A 28 3.38 27.13 -7.51
CA MET A 28 4.79 26.80 -7.32
C MET A 28 5.73 27.85 -7.92
N HIS A 29 5.33 28.51 -9.02
CA HIS A 29 6.03 29.66 -9.61
C HIS A 29 5.65 31.02 -9.00
N GLY A 30 4.87 31.06 -7.91
CA GLY A 30 4.49 32.29 -7.22
C GLY A 30 3.46 33.16 -7.98
N LEU A 31 2.85 32.67 -9.05
CA LEU A 31 1.95 33.47 -9.89
C LEU A 31 0.65 33.84 -9.17
N HIS A 32 0.21 33.05 -8.18
CA HIS A 32 -0.94 33.35 -7.32
C HIS A 32 -0.75 34.62 -6.46
N GLU A 33 0.48 35.01 -6.17
CA GLU A 33 0.77 36.25 -5.41
C GLU A 33 0.53 37.50 -6.26
N THR A 34 0.75 37.40 -7.57
CA THR A 34 0.70 38.52 -8.53
C THR A 34 -0.57 38.53 -9.36
N HIS A 35 -1.23 37.38 -9.53
CA HIS A 35 -2.42 37.21 -10.35
C HIS A 35 -3.62 36.74 -9.51
N ALA A 36 -4.82 37.17 -9.88
CA ALA A 36 -6.05 36.57 -9.41
C ALA A 36 -6.32 35.32 -10.25
N ILE A 37 -6.34 34.14 -9.62
CA ILE A 37 -6.51 32.86 -10.32
C ILE A 37 -7.91 32.32 -10.06
N HIS A 38 -8.68 32.12 -11.14
CA HIS A 38 -10.01 31.52 -11.11
C HIS A 38 -10.00 30.16 -11.82
N ILE A 39 -10.56 29.14 -11.18
CA ILE A 39 -10.63 27.77 -11.72
C ILE A 39 -12.10 27.40 -11.85
N PHE A 40 -12.55 27.06 -13.06
CA PHE A 40 -13.93 26.64 -13.32
C PHE A 40 -13.99 25.13 -13.53
N GLY A 41 -14.89 24.46 -12.81
CA GLY A 41 -15.18 23.03 -12.97
C GLY A 41 -16.67 22.81 -13.17
N ASP A 42 -17.04 22.11 -14.24
CA ASP A 42 -18.44 21.76 -14.55
C ASP A 42 -18.98 20.65 -13.61
N GLU A 43 -18.10 19.77 -13.13
CA GLU A 43 -18.45 18.71 -12.18
C GLU A 43 -18.66 19.28 -10.75
N LEU A 44 -19.53 18.63 -9.97
CA LEU A 44 -19.83 19.01 -8.59
C LEU A 44 -18.76 18.59 -7.58
N HIS A 45 -17.72 17.90 -8.04
CA HIS A 45 -16.65 17.36 -7.21
C HIS A 45 -15.39 18.24 -7.27
N ASP A 46 -14.56 18.15 -6.22
CA ASP A 46 -13.18 18.64 -6.30
C ASP A 46 -12.39 17.84 -7.34
N ALA A 47 -11.18 18.32 -7.70
CA ALA A 47 -10.34 17.58 -8.63
C ALA A 47 -9.95 16.21 -8.04
N TYR A 48 -10.21 15.15 -8.79
CA TYR A 48 -9.97 13.76 -8.38
C TYR A 48 -9.15 12.99 -9.43
N ASP A 49 -8.52 11.90 -8.98
CA ASP A 49 -7.74 11.00 -9.81
C ASP A 49 -8.66 10.14 -10.69
N ARG A 50 -8.76 10.53 -11.95
CA ARG A 50 -9.58 9.84 -12.95
C ARG A 50 -8.96 8.51 -13.42
N VAL A 51 -7.65 8.30 -13.19
CA VAL A 51 -6.97 7.04 -13.54
C VAL A 51 -7.44 5.91 -12.61
N HIS A 52 -7.80 6.24 -11.37
CA HIS A 52 -8.27 5.30 -10.35
C HIS A 52 -9.80 5.23 -10.22
N LEU A 53 -10.57 5.63 -11.24
CA LEU A 53 -12.05 5.59 -11.23
C LEU A 53 -12.63 4.22 -10.87
N THR A 54 -11.99 3.13 -11.32
CA THR A 54 -12.46 1.76 -11.00
C THR A 54 -12.46 1.48 -9.49
N GLU A 55 -11.58 2.15 -8.71
CA GLU A 55 -11.56 2.00 -7.26
C GLU A 55 -12.83 2.56 -6.60
N TYR A 56 -13.43 3.62 -7.16
CA TYR A 56 -14.72 4.13 -6.72
C TYR A 56 -15.77 3.03 -6.79
N MET A 57 -15.84 2.29 -7.92
CA MET A 57 -16.77 1.17 -8.11
C MET A 57 -16.60 0.06 -7.07
N SER A 58 -15.37 -0.16 -6.60
CA SER A 58 -15.04 -1.19 -5.59
C SER A 58 -15.24 -0.77 -4.13
N GLY A 59 -15.78 0.43 -3.86
CA GLY A 59 -16.18 0.87 -2.53
C GLY A 59 -15.35 2.00 -1.90
N ARG A 60 -14.39 2.59 -2.63
CA ARG A 60 -13.80 3.87 -2.21
C ARG A 60 -14.79 5.02 -2.47
N ASP A 61 -14.73 6.06 -1.66
CA ASP A 61 -15.52 7.28 -1.88
C ASP A 61 -14.79 8.29 -2.76
N ALA A 62 -15.50 9.34 -3.18
CA ALA A 62 -14.94 10.42 -3.98
C ALA A 62 -13.82 11.19 -3.25
N LEU A 63 -13.88 11.24 -1.91
CA LEU A 63 -12.89 11.93 -1.09
C LEU A 63 -11.53 11.22 -1.15
N ALA A 64 -11.52 9.90 -1.12
CA ALA A 64 -10.31 9.08 -1.25
C ALA A 64 -9.60 9.20 -2.61
N LEU A 65 -10.29 9.74 -3.63
CA LEU A 65 -9.74 9.99 -4.96
C LEU A 65 -9.29 11.45 -5.15
N ARG A 66 -9.49 12.33 -4.17
CA ARG A 66 -9.15 13.76 -4.27
C ARG A 66 -7.64 13.96 -4.50
N LEU A 67 -7.28 14.91 -5.35
CA LEU A 67 -5.89 15.19 -5.72
C LEU A 67 -5.14 16.09 -4.72
N HIS A 68 -5.84 16.71 -3.76
CA HIS A 68 -5.25 17.65 -2.82
C HIS A 68 -5.82 17.47 -1.40
N VAL A 69 -5.07 17.95 -0.40
CA VAL A 69 -5.51 18.05 1.00
C VAL A 69 -6.62 19.10 1.17
N GLU A 70 -7.40 19.03 2.24
CA GLU A 70 -8.36 20.10 2.58
C GLU A 70 -7.59 21.44 2.68
N ASP A 71 -8.10 22.47 2.00
CA ASP A 71 -7.61 23.86 1.96
C ASP A 71 -6.61 24.35 0.89
N PHE A 72 -6.16 23.56 -0.10
CA PHE A 72 -5.23 24.06 -1.16
C PHE A 72 -5.66 25.40 -1.80
N HIS A 73 -6.92 25.51 -2.22
CA HIS A 73 -7.42 26.74 -2.86
C HIS A 73 -7.45 27.92 -1.88
N ALA A 74 -7.88 27.70 -0.64
CA ALA A 74 -7.95 28.75 0.39
C ALA A 74 -6.56 29.22 0.83
N ALA A 75 -5.62 28.28 1.01
CA ALA A 75 -4.24 28.54 1.42
C ALA A 75 -3.47 29.42 0.40
N HIS A 76 -3.84 29.35 -0.88
CA HIS A 76 -3.19 30.08 -1.97
C HIS A 76 -4.08 31.16 -2.61
N GLU A 77 -5.16 31.57 -1.94
CA GLU A 77 -6.11 32.59 -2.41
C GLU A 77 -6.67 32.33 -3.83
N LEU A 78 -6.80 31.06 -4.22
CA LEU A 78 -7.37 30.66 -5.51
C LEU A 78 -8.90 30.60 -5.42
N THR A 79 -9.60 31.11 -6.45
CA THR A 79 -11.06 31.04 -6.50
C THR A 79 -11.52 29.84 -7.31
N LEU A 80 -12.04 28.82 -6.64
CA LEU A 80 -12.64 27.65 -7.30
C LEU A 80 -14.16 27.83 -7.49
N HIS A 81 -14.60 27.84 -8.74
CA HIS A 81 -15.99 27.87 -9.17
C HIS A 81 -16.45 26.45 -9.55
N ARG A 82 -16.97 25.73 -8.54
CA ARG A 82 -17.37 24.32 -8.64
C ARG A 82 -18.81 24.17 -9.13
N GLY A 83 -19.07 23.24 -10.05
CA GLY A 83 -20.38 23.10 -10.68
C GLY A 83 -20.73 24.23 -11.65
N VAL A 84 -19.75 25.05 -12.05
CA VAL A 84 -19.97 26.24 -12.88
C VAL A 84 -19.42 25.99 -14.28
N ARG A 85 -20.33 25.81 -15.24
CA ARG A 85 -20.00 25.62 -16.65
C ARG A 85 -19.73 26.97 -17.34
N ILE A 86 -18.58 27.08 -17.98
CA ILE A 86 -18.34 28.13 -18.98
C ILE A 86 -19.07 27.76 -20.28
N THR A 87 -19.90 28.68 -20.78
CA THR A 87 -20.76 28.47 -21.95
C THR A 87 -20.23 29.14 -23.21
N GLY A 88 -19.43 30.21 -23.06
CA GLY A 88 -18.83 30.98 -24.16
C GLY A 88 -17.57 31.75 -23.75
N ILE A 89 -16.82 32.18 -24.77
CA ILE A 89 -15.62 33.02 -24.64
C ILE A 89 -15.77 34.19 -25.63
N ASP A 90 -15.76 35.42 -25.14
CA ASP A 90 -15.66 36.62 -25.97
C ASP A 90 -14.21 37.08 -26.02
N ARG A 91 -13.54 36.78 -27.14
CA ARG A 91 -12.13 37.13 -27.35
C ARG A 91 -11.89 38.63 -27.55
N ALA A 92 -12.89 39.36 -28.06
CA ALA A 92 -12.76 40.80 -28.27
C ALA A 92 -12.89 41.57 -26.96
N ALA A 93 -13.76 41.11 -26.07
CA ALA A 93 -13.92 41.66 -24.72
C ALA A 93 -12.95 41.04 -23.69
N GLN A 94 -12.26 39.95 -24.04
CA GLN A 94 -11.46 39.11 -23.13
C GLN A 94 -12.24 38.65 -21.89
N THR A 95 -13.43 38.09 -22.11
CA THR A 95 -14.29 37.57 -21.04
C THR A 95 -14.71 36.12 -21.27
N VAL A 96 -15.00 35.41 -20.18
CA VAL A 96 -15.67 34.11 -20.20
C VAL A 96 -17.10 34.26 -19.67
N GLU A 97 -18.04 33.53 -20.28
CA GLU A 97 -19.46 33.59 -19.95
C GLU A 97 -19.91 32.34 -19.18
N SER A 98 -20.64 32.52 -18.09
CA SER A 98 -21.21 31.44 -17.28
C SER A 98 -22.65 31.78 -16.83
N ALA A 99 -23.31 30.84 -16.16
CA ALA A 99 -24.62 31.11 -15.53
C ALA A 99 -24.54 32.16 -14.41
N GLU A 100 -23.36 32.38 -13.84
CA GLU A 100 -23.13 33.34 -12.74
C GLU A 100 -22.75 34.74 -13.26
N GLY A 101 -22.52 34.88 -14.57
CA GLY A 101 -22.16 36.13 -15.22
C GLY A 101 -20.88 36.01 -16.06
N SER A 102 -20.43 37.19 -16.52
CA SER A 102 -19.22 37.37 -17.33
C SER A 102 -18.02 37.74 -16.46
N LEU A 103 -16.87 37.11 -16.67
CA LEU A 103 -15.63 37.38 -15.93
C LEU A 103 -14.47 37.70 -16.90
N PRO A 104 -13.73 38.80 -16.70
CA PRO A 104 -12.60 39.14 -17.56
C PRO A 104 -11.34 38.30 -17.25
N TYR A 105 -10.53 38.07 -18.28
CA TYR A 105 -9.24 37.39 -18.18
C TYR A 105 -8.13 38.19 -18.89
N ASP A 106 -6.93 38.16 -18.31
CA ASP A 106 -5.71 38.53 -19.04
C ASP A 106 -5.10 37.30 -19.71
N THR A 107 -5.16 36.15 -19.03
CA THR A 107 -4.74 34.83 -19.54
C THR A 107 -5.86 33.82 -19.35
N LEU A 108 -6.15 33.04 -20.39
CA LEU A 108 -7.12 31.94 -20.35
C LEU A 108 -6.44 30.61 -20.65
N ILE A 109 -6.65 29.59 -19.82
CA ILE A 109 -6.10 28.25 -19.98
C ILE A 109 -7.25 27.26 -20.14
N LEU A 110 -7.37 26.66 -21.33
CA LEU A 110 -8.35 25.62 -21.63
C LEU A 110 -7.78 24.26 -21.20
N ALA A 111 -8.37 23.69 -20.15
CA ALA A 111 -8.07 22.35 -19.62
C ALA A 111 -9.34 21.47 -19.60
N THR A 112 -10.18 21.62 -20.62
CA THR A 112 -11.53 21.03 -20.71
C THR A 112 -11.55 19.52 -20.93
N GLY A 113 -10.39 18.91 -21.18
CA GLY A 113 -10.26 17.46 -21.34
C GLY A 113 -10.98 16.92 -22.57
N SER A 114 -11.66 15.80 -22.42
CA SER A 114 -12.36 15.10 -23.49
C SER A 114 -13.73 14.58 -23.05
N THR A 115 -14.58 14.29 -24.02
CA THR A 115 -15.89 13.66 -23.84
C THR A 115 -15.89 12.22 -24.39
N PRO A 116 -16.67 11.29 -23.80
CA PRO A 116 -16.82 9.95 -24.33
C PRO A 116 -17.41 9.98 -25.75
N PHE A 117 -16.83 9.20 -26.66
CA PHE A 117 -17.40 9.00 -27.98
C PHE A 117 -18.45 7.88 -27.93
N VAL A 118 -19.71 8.23 -28.15
CA VAL A 118 -20.82 7.28 -28.31
C VAL A 118 -21.12 7.17 -29.81
N PRO A 119 -20.89 6.00 -30.45
CA PRO A 119 -21.25 5.80 -31.85
C PRO A 119 -22.77 5.99 -32.06
N PRO A 120 -23.21 6.46 -33.25
CA PRO A 120 -24.62 6.77 -33.53
C PRO A 120 -25.43 5.48 -33.78
N VAL A 121 -25.52 4.63 -32.77
CA VAL A 121 -26.31 3.39 -32.78
C VAL A 121 -27.74 3.72 -32.32
N PRO A 122 -28.77 3.52 -33.16
CA PRO A 122 -30.16 3.71 -32.76
C PRO A 122 -30.51 2.90 -31.50
N GLY A 123 -31.27 3.50 -30.59
CA GLY A 123 -31.73 2.86 -29.35
C GLY A 123 -30.80 3.00 -28.13
N ASN A 124 -29.68 3.72 -28.26
CA ASN A 124 -28.70 3.97 -27.19
C ASN A 124 -29.18 4.95 -26.09
N THR A 125 -30.36 4.72 -25.52
CA THR A 125 -30.99 5.60 -24.51
C THR A 125 -31.18 4.91 -23.17
N GLY A 126 -31.31 5.69 -22.09
CA GLY A 126 -31.51 5.15 -20.74
C GLY A 126 -30.37 4.22 -20.32
N THR A 127 -30.70 3.02 -19.82
CA THR A 127 -29.69 2.04 -19.39
C THR A 127 -28.91 1.42 -20.56
N ALA A 128 -29.31 1.67 -21.81
CA ALA A 128 -28.56 1.28 -23.01
C ALA A 128 -27.69 2.43 -23.57
N GLY A 129 -27.50 3.51 -22.82
CA GLY A 129 -26.77 4.72 -23.27
C GLY A 129 -25.72 5.21 -22.25
N LEU A 130 -25.23 4.34 -21.37
CA LEU A 130 -24.31 4.71 -20.30
C LEU A 130 -22.90 4.92 -20.85
N VAL A 131 -22.08 5.70 -20.16
CA VAL A 131 -20.66 5.94 -20.48
C VAL A 131 -19.82 5.76 -19.22
N TYR A 132 -18.50 5.63 -19.36
CA TYR A 132 -17.57 5.43 -18.23
C TYR A 132 -16.51 6.53 -18.21
N ARG A 133 -16.77 7.64 -17.50
CA ARG A 133 -15.85 8.79 -17.50
C ARG A 133 -15.83 9.65 -16.24
N THR A 134 -16.96 9.96 -15.62
CA THR A 134 -17.07 10.80 -14.40
C THR A 134 -17.59 9.98 -13.23
N LEU A 135 -17.49 10.52 -11.99
CA LEU A 135 -18.11 9.89 -10.83
C LEU A 135 -19.64 9.77 -10.99
N ASP A 136 -20.29 10.80 -11.54
CA ASP A 136 -21.73 10.78 -11.86
C ASP A 136 -22.07 9.65 -12.86
N ASP A 137 -21.24 9.43 -13.88
CA ASP A 137 -21.44 8.35 -14.85
C ASP A 137 -21.38 6.97 -14.15
N LEU A 138 -20.45 6.80 -13.20
CA LEU A 138 -20.29 5.58 -12.42
C LEU A 138 -21.50 5.35 -11.49
N ASP A 139 -22.05 6.40 -10.89
CA ASP A 139 -23.27 6.31 -10.08
C ASP A 139 -24.50 6.00 -10.95
N MET A 140 -24.58 6.53 -12.18
CA MET A 140 -25.59 6.12 -13.15
C MET A 140 -25.47 4.63 -13.53
N ILE A 141 -24.25 4.12 -13.70
CA ILE A 141 -24.02 2.69 -13.97
C ILE A 141 -24.47 1.84 -12.78
N ARG A 142 -24.14 2.23 -11.54
CA ARG A 142 -24.60 1.54 -10.33
C ARG A 142 -26.11 1.47 -10.24
N ALA A 143 -26.78 2.61 -10.44
CA ALA A 143 -28.24 2.68 -10.42
C ALA A 143 -28.85 1.80 -11.53
N ALA A 144 -28.26 1.79 -12.73
CA ALA A 144 -28.72 0.94 -13.83
C ALA A 144 -28.52 -0.56 -13.57
N ALA A 145 -27.50 -0.92 -12.78
CA ALA A 145 -27.17 -2.28 -12.39
C ALA A 145 -28.11 -2.84 -11.30
N GLU A 146 -28.88 -2.01 -10.61
CA GLU A 146 -29.86 -2.49 -9.63
C GLU A 146 -30.91 -3.38 -10.30
N GLY A 147 -30.98 -4.64 -9.82
CA GLY A 147 -31.87 -5.66 -10.38
C GLY A 147 -31.50 -6.10 -11.81
N ALA A 148 -30.32 -5.74 -12.31
CA ALA A 148 -29.76 -6.25 -13.55
C ALA A 148 -28.97 -7.54 -13.30
N THR A 149 -28.82 -8.35 -14.33
CA THR A 149 -28.03 -9.58 -14.30
C THR A 149 -26.97 -9.63 -15.39
N HIS A 150 -27.18 -8.89 -16.49
CA HIS A 150 -26.30 -8.85 -17.65
C HIS A 150 -25.90 -7.42 -18.01
N GLY A 151 -24.62 -7.23 -18.33
CA GLY A 151 -24.06 -5.94 -18.74
C GLY A 151 -23.18 -6.09 -19.97
N VAL A 152 -23.29 -5.17 -20.92
CA VAL A 152 -22.44 -5.15 -22.12
C VAL A 152 -21.62 -3.87 -22.15
N VAL A 153 -20.33 -3.99 -22.45
CA VAL A 153 -19.47 -2.86 -22.78
C VAL A 153 -19.18 -2.85 -24.27
N ILE A 154 -19.49 -1.75 -24.94
CA ILE A 154 -19.13 -1.53 -26.34
C ILE A 154 -17.81 -0.76 -26.40
N GLY A 155 -16.76 -1.45 -26.83
CA GLY A 155 -15.37 -0.99 -26.89
C GLY A 155 -14.46 -1.85 -26.03
N GLY A 156 -13.46 -2.46 -26.65
CA GLY A 156 -12.43 -3.33 -26.06
C GLY A 156 -11.06 -2.65 -25.93
N GLY A 157 -11.04 -1.32 -25.79
CA GLY A 157 -9.86 -0.55 -25.41
C GLY A 157 -9.66 -0.51 -23.90
N LEU A 158 -8.67 0.27 -23.43
CA LEU A 158 -8.31 0.40 -22.01
C LEU A 158 -9.52 0.65 -21.10
N LEU A 159 -10.23 1.76 -21.32
CA LEU A 159 -11.39 2.15 -20.50
C LEU A 159 -12.54 1.15 -20.61
N GLY A 160 -12.66 0.45 -21.74
CA GLY A 160 -13.72 -0.53 -21.95
C GLY A 160 -13.50 -1.80 -21.14
N LEU A 161 -12.25 -2.25 -21.06
CA LEU A 161 -11.88 -3.38 -20.20
C LEU A 161 -11.99 -3.02 -18.72
N GLU A 162 -11.67 -1.78 -18.33
CA GLU A 162 -11.94 -1.28 -16.97
C GLU A 162 -13.44 -1.20 -16.65
N ALA A 163 -14.26 -0.68 -17.58
CA ALA A 163 -15.70 -0.67 -17.43
C ALA A 163 -16.27 -2.10 -17.32
N ALA A 164 -15.74 -3.05 -18.09
CA ALA A 164 -16.15 -4.45 -18.01
C ALA A 164 -15.82 -5.06 -16.64
N ASN A 165 -14.65 -4.72 -16.09
CA ASN A 165 -14.30 -5.08 -14.71
C ASN A 165 -15.29 -4.49 -13.70
N ALA A 166 -15.65 -3.22 -13.86
CA ALA A 166 -16.61 -2.57 -12.99
C ALA A 166 -17.97 -3.27 -13.02
N LEU A 167 -18.48 -3.64 -14.20
CA LEU A 167 -19.74 -4.39 -14.33
C LEU A 167 -19.66 -5.79 -13.72
N ALA A 168 -18.55 -6.51 -13.95
CA ALA A 168 -18.32 -7.81 -13.34
C ALA A 168 -18.23 -7.72 -11.81
N GLY A 169 -17.59 -6.67 -11.29
CA GLY A 169 -17.50 -6.37 -9.85
C GLY A 169 -18.84 -6.03 -9.21
N LEU A 170 -19.80 -5.51 -9.99
CA LEU A 170 -21.21 -5.34 -9.58
C LEU A 170 -22.02 -6.65 -9.65
N GLY A 171 -21.39 -7.77 -10.02
CA GLY A 171 -22.02 -9.09 -10.08
C GLY A 171 -22.75 -9.39 -11.38
N LEU A 172 -22.54 -8.60 -12.44
CA LEU A 172 -23.17 -8.81 -13.74
C LEU A 172 -22.39 -9.79 -14.60
N SER A 173 -23.12 -10.67 -15.28
CA SER A 173 -22.56 -11.42 -16.41
C SER A 173 -22.20 -10.44 -17.52
N THR A 174 -20.90 -10.29 -17.78
CA THR A 174 -20.38 -9.18 -18.57
C THR A 174 -19.82 -9.64 -19.91
N ALA A 175 -20.16 -8.90 -20.97
CA ALA A 175 -19.59 -9.07 -22.29
C ALA A 175 -18.95 -7.78 -22.82
N VAL A 176 -17.80 -7.91 -23.48
CA VAL A 176 -17.12 -6.84 -24.21
C VAL A 176 -17.31 -7.05 -25.70
N VAL A 177 -17.91 -6.07 -26.37
CA VAL A 177 -18.12 -6.04 -27.82
C VAL A 177 -17.13 -5.05 -28.42
N GLU A 178 -16.19 -5.55 -29.23
CA GLU A 178 -15.19 -4.74 -29.93
C GLU A 178 -15.41 -4.84 -31.44
N PHE A 179 -15.42 -3.67 -32.09
CA PHE A 179 -15.57 -3.56 -33.54
C PHE A 179 -14.35 -4.09 -34.28
N ALA A 180 -13.15 -3.81 -33.77
CA ALA A 180 -11.89 -4.31 -34.30
C ALA A 180 -11.79 -5.84 -34.13
N PRO A 181 -10.96 -6.52 -34.94
CA PRO A 181 -10.76 -7.96 -34.84
C PRO A 181 -10.06 -8.41 -33.54
N ARG A 182 -9.54 -7.47 -32.74
CA ARG A 182 -8.79 -7.70 -31.51
C ARG A 182 -9.04 -6.64 -30.45
N LEU A 183 -8.79 -6.98 -29.19
CA LEU A 183 -8.77 -6.04 -28.08
C LEU A 183 -7.57 -5.08 -28.17
N MET A 184 -7.72 -3.88 -27.63
CA MET A 184 -6.71 -2.82 -27.59
C MET A 184 -5.97 -2.63 -28.93
N PRO A 185 -6.70 -2.39 -30.04
CA PRO A 185 -6.12 -2.43 -31.39
C PRO A 185 -5.03 -1.36 -31.64
N VAL A 186 -5.00 -0.31 -30.81
CA VAL A 186 -3.98 0.75 -30.83
C VAL A 186 -2.67 0.28 -30.20
N GLN A 187 -2.72 -0.50 -29.11
CA GLN A 187 -1.54 -0.89 -28.33
C GLN A 187 -1.00 -2.28 -28.72
N LEU A 188 -1.88 -3.20 -29.11
CA LEU A 188 -1.57 -4.62 -29.31
C LEU A 188 -1.68 -5.02 -30.77
N ASP A 189 -0.80 -5.93 -31.19
CA ASP A 189 -0.90 -6.68 -32.43
C ASP A 189 -1.84 -7.89 -32.27
N ASP A 190 -2.01 -8.68 -33.33
CA ASP A 190 -2.99 -9.77 -33.36
C ASP A 190 -2.72 -10.86 -32.32
N GLU A 191 -1.45 -11.25 -32.13
CA GLU A 191 -1.05 -12.27 -31.15
C GLU A 191 -1.17 -11.74 -29.72
N GLY A 192 -0.79 -10.49 -29.45
CA GLY A 192 -1.02 -9.85 -28.15
C GLY A 192 -2.50 -9.70 -27.82
N GLY A 193 -3.32 -9.33 -28.82
CA GLY A 193 -4.77 -9.25 -28.68
C GLY A 193 -5.42 -10.61 -28.39
N ALA A 194 -4.94 -11.68 -29.00
CA ALA A 194 -5.39 -13.05 -28.72
C ALA A 194 -5.02 -13.50 -27.30
N ALA A 195 -3.78 -13.25 -26.87
CA ALA A 195 -3.33 -13.54 -25.51
C ALA A 195 -4.14 -12.78 -24.46
N LEU A 196 -4.42 -11.49 -24.70
CA LEU A 196 -5.26 -10.69 -23.82
C LEU A 196 -6.69 -11.24 -23.78
N LYS A 197 -7.30 -11.52 -24.94
CA LYS A 197 -8.65 -12.09 -25.04
C LYS A 197 -8.78 -13.36 -24.20
N GLN A 198 -7.87 -14.31 -24.36
CA GLN A 198 -7.88 -15.57 -23.62
C GLN A 198 -7.86 -15.35 -22.09
N ARG A 199 -7.06 -14.38 -21.62
CA ARG A 199 -6.98 -14.05 -20.20
C ARG A 199 -8.24 -13.36 -19.68
N ILE A 200 -8.85 -12.47 -20.44
CA ILE A 200 -10.11 -11.82 -20.06
C ILE A 200 -11.25 -12.86 -20.01
N GLU A 201 -11.31 -13.78 -20.97
CA GLU A 201 -12.30 -14.86 -20.98
C GLU A 201 -12.12 -15.83 -19.80
N ALA A 202 -10.87 -16.09 -19.38
CA ALA A 202 -10.57 -16.88 -18.19
C ALA A 202 -11.08 -16.23 -16.88
N LEU A 203 -11.34 -14.92 -16.88
CA LEU A 203 -11.95 -14.19 -15.75
C LEU A 203 -13.48 -14.22 -15.80
N GLY A 204 -14.08 -14.90 -16.77
CA GLY A 204 -15.54 -15.02 -16.92
C GLY A 204 -16.19 -13.86 -17.68
N ILE A 205 -15.41 -13.00 -18.33
CA ILE A 205 -15.91 -11.92 -19.19
C ILE A 205 -15.93 -12.39 -20.64
N GLN A 206 -17.10 -12.38 -21.28
CA GLN A 206 -17.22 -12.78 -22.68
C GLN A 206 -16.60 -11.72 -23.61
N VAL A 207 -15.83 -12.12 -24.63
CA VAL A 207 -15.21 -11.18 -25.56
C VAL A 207 -15.64 -11.46 -27.01
N LEU A 208 -16.36 -10.49 -27.59
CA LEU A 208 -16.87 -10.50 -28.96
C LEU A 208 -16.12 -9.47 -29.80
N THR A 209 -15.07 -9.90 -30.51
CA THR A 209 -14.32 -9.05 -31.45
C THR A 209 -14.89 -9.15 -32.86
N ALA A 210 -14.61 -8.17 -33.72
CA ALA A 210 -15.18 -8.06 -35.06
C ALA A 210 -16.73 -7.97 -35.09
N HIS A 211 -17.34 -7.46 -34.02
CA HIS A 211 -18.80 -7.30 -33.93
C HIS A 211 -19.18 -5.82 -33.98
N ALA A 212 -20.00 -5.46 -34.97
CA ALA A 212 -20.51 -4.11 -35.15
C ALA A 212 -21.99 -4.04 -34.79
N THR A 213 -22.34 -3.33 -33.72
CA THR A 213 -23.73 -3.10 -33.30
C THR A 213 -24.43 -2.15 -34.26
N GLN A 214 -25.51 -2.58 -34.89
CA GLN A 214 -26.31 -1.80 -35.84
C GLN A 214 -27.44 -1.03 -35.15
N GLU A 215 -28.14 -1.68 -34.22
CA GLU A 215 -29.22 -1.08 -33.44
C GLU A 215 -29.37 -1.80 -32.09
N ILE A 216 -29.94 -1.09 -31.12
CA ILE A 216 -30.32 -1.62 -29.80
C ILE A 216 -31.85 -1.55 -29.72
N VAL A 217 -32.49 -2.72 -29.57
CA VAL A 217 -33.95 -2.84 -29.49
C VAL A 217 -34.36 -3.43 -28.14
N ALA A 218 -35.65 -3.46 -27.85
CA ALA A 218 -36.15 -4.15 -26.66
C ALA A 218 -35.83 -5.66 -26.74
N GLY A 219 -35.34 -6.23 -25.63
CA GLY A 219 -35.06 -7.66 -25.52
C GLY A 219 -36.30 -8.48 -25.15
N GLU A 220 -36.19 -9.79 -25.29
CA GLU A 220 -37.24 -10.77 -24.95
C GLU A 220 -37.08 -11.31 -23.53
N THR A 221 -35.84 -11.49 -23.08
CA THR A 221 -35.47 -12.01 -21.76
C THR A 221 -34.80 -10.97 -20.87
N HIS A 222 -34.04 -10.07 -21.48
CA HIS A 222 -33.44 -8.91 -20.81
C HIS A 222 -33.99 -7.60 -21.35
N ARG A 223 -33.65 -6.47 -20.73
CA ARG A 223 -34.19 -5.15 -21.10
C ARG A 223 -33.90 -4.78 -22.56
N HIS A 224 -32.70 -5.10 -23.04
CA HIS A 224 -32.18 -4.69 -24.35
C HIS A 224 -31.65 -5.87 -25.15
N ARG A 225 -31.64 -5.72 -26.47
CA ARG A 225 -31.03 -6.65 -27.44
C ARG A 225 -30.21 -5.88 -28.45
N LEU A 226 -28.91 -6.15 -28.51
CA LEU A 226 -27.98 -5.62 -29.50
C LEU A 226 -28.09 -6.46 -30.77
N ILE A 227 -28.36 -5.82 -31.91
CA ILE A 227 -28.37 -6.45 -33.23
C ILE A 227 -27.03 -6.18 -33.91
N PHE A 228 -26.31 -7.23 -34.30
CA PHE A 228 -25.01 -7.10 -34.94
C PHE A 228 -25.13 -7.16 -36.47
N ALA A 229 -24.13 -6.60 -37.16
CA ALA A 229 -24.08 -6.51 -38.62
C ALA A 229 -24.05 -7.87 -39.34
N ASP A 230 -23.61 -8.93 -38.66
CA ASP A 230 -23.59 -10.31 -39.18
C ASP A 230 -24.93 -11.05 -39.00
N GLY A 231 -25.93 -10.38 -38.43
CA GLY A 231 -27.26 -10.94 -38.16
C GLY A 231 -27.38 -11.67 -36.82
N THR A 232 -26.30 -11.79 -36.04
CA THR A 232 -26.37 -12.31 -34.67
C THR A 232 -26.87 -11.24 -33.69
N SER A 233 -27.21 -11.64 -32.46
CA SER A 233 -27.69 -10.70 -31.44
C SER A 233 -27.27 -11.12 -30.02
N LEU A 234 -27.23 -10.15 -29.10
CA LEU A 234 -26.91 -10.34 -27.70
C LEU A 234 -27.88 -9.56 -26.81
N GLU A 235 -28.53 -10.23 -25.85
CA GLU A 235 -29.40 -9.57 -24.88
C GLU A 235 -28.66 -9.16 -23.61
N THR A 236 -29.07 -8.02 -23.02
CA THR A 236 -28.44 -7.42 -21.83
C THR A 236 -29.40 -6.48 -21.10
N ASP A 237 -29.15 -6.20 -19.82
CA ASP A 237 -29.96 -5.26 -19.04
C ASP A 237 -29.44 -3.82 -19.12
N LEU A 238 -28.15 -3.65 -19.39
CA LEU A 238 -27.50 -2.34 -19.58
C LEU A 238 -26.34 -2.40 -20.58
N VAL A 239 -26.03 -1.24 -21.16
CA VAL A 239 -24.95 -1.04 -22.13
C VAL A 239 -24.11 0.17 -21.75
N VAL A 240 -22.80 -0.03 -21.62
CA VAL A 240 -21.81 1.02 -21.38
C VAL A 240 -20.98 1.23 -22.65
N PHE A 241 -20.90 2.46 -23.14
CA PHE A 241 -20.07 2.83 -24.27
C PHE A 241 -18.69 3.30 -23.83
N SER A 242 -17.66 2.68 -24.41
CA SER A 242 -16.26 3.05 -24.28
C SER A 242 -15.54 2.93 -25.65
N ALA A 243 -16.12 3.56 -26.67
CA ALA A 243 -15.58 3.53 -28.05
C ALA A 243 -14.50 4.61 -28.31
N GLY A 244 -13.83 5.08 -27.25
CA GLY A 244 -12.83 6.14 -27.28
C GLY A 244 -13.38 7.50 -26.81
N ILE A 245 -12.54 8.52 -26.93
CA ILE A 245 -12.83 9.89 -26.48
C ILE A 245 -12.67 10.91 -27.62
N ARG A 246 -13.23 12.10 -27.44
CA ARG A 246 -13.06 13.25 -28.33
C ARG A 246 -12.66 14.50 -27.54
N PRO A 247 -11.66 15.27 -27.99
CA PRO A 247 -11.29 16.53 -27.36
C PRO A 247 -12.51 17.43 -27.14
N GLN A 248 -12.63 18.02 -25.95
CA GLN A 248 -13.74 18.93 -25.63
C GLN A 248 -13.41 20.35 -26.16
N ASP A 249 -13.52 20.51 -27.48
CA ASP A 249 -13.07 21.70 -28.21
C ASP A 249 -14.17 22.73 -28.54
N ARG A 250 -15.41 22.51 -28.05
CA ARG A 250 -16.57 23.35 -28.40
C ARG A 250 -16.35 24.83 -28.10
N LEU A 251 -15.86 25.18 -26.91
CA LEU A 251 -15.62 26.58 -26.54
C LEU A 251 -14.63 27.26 -27.49
N ALA A 252 -13.55 26.57 -27.84
CA ALA A 252 -12.54 27.06 -28.75
C ALA A 252 -13.08 27.22 -30.19
N ARG A 253 -13.89 26.25 -30.64
CA ARG A 253 -14.55 26.30 -31.94
C ARG A 253 -15.52 27.47 -32.05
N ASP A 254 -16.37 27.64 -31.05
CA ASP A 254 -17.41 28.67 -31.02
C ASP A 254 -16.81 30.08 -30.96
N CYS A 255 -15.64 30.27 -30.32
CA CYS A 255 -14.90 31.53 -30.31
C CYS A 255 -13.87 31.67 -31.44
N GLY A 256 -13.86 30.75 -32.41
CA GLY A 256 -13.06 30.86 -33.64
C GLY A 256 -11.55 30.67 -33.44
N LEU A 257 -11.12 29.88 -32.45
CA LEU A 257 -9.75 29.38 -32.37
C LEU A 257 -9.49 28.29 -33.42
N ALA A 258 -8.23 28.15 -33.83
CA ALA A 258 -7.82 27.09 -34.74
C ALA A 258 -8.05 25.70 -34.12
N ILE A 259 -8.70 24.80 -34.86
CA ILE A 259 -9.00 23.43 -34.44
C ILE A 259 -8.31 22.42 -35.35
N GLY A 260 -7.75 21.36 -34.78
CA GLY A 260 -7.07 20.30 -35.51
C GLY A 260 -8.03 19.53 -36.42
N ALA A 261 -7.48 18.89 -37.47
CA ALA A 261 -8.28 18.14 -38.45
C ALA A 261 -9.11 16.99 -37.83
N ARG A 262 -8.67 16.45 -36.69
CA ARG A 262 -9.36 15.40 -35.94
C ARG A 262 -9.99 15.92 -34.63
N GLY A 263 -10.15 17.23 -34.50
CA GLY A 263 -10.55 17.91 -33.27
C GLY A 263 -9.37 18.34 -32.39
N GLY A 264 -9.69 19.06 -31.31
CA GLY A 264 -8.74 19.61 -30.35
C GLY A 264 -8.23 20.99 -30.73
N VAL A 265 -7.96 21.82 -29.73
CA VAL A 265 -7.48 23.20 -29.89
C VAL A 265 -6.03 23.17 -30.36
N VAL A 266 -5.75 23.76 -31.52
CA VAL A 266 -4.38 23.79 -32.06
C VAL A 266 -3.49 24.62 -31.16
N ILE A 267 -2.36 24.04 -30.75
CA ILE A 267 -1.35 24.70 -29.93
C ILE A 267 0.04 24.65 -30.56
N ASP A 268 0.86 25.64 -30.24
CA ASP A 268 2.30 25.64 -30.49
C ASP A 268 3.09 24.93 -29.38
N ASP A 269 4.42 24.94 -29.48
CA ASP A 269 5.32 24.31 -28.50
C ASP A 269 5.24 24.96 -27.10
N THR A 270 4.73 26.19 -26.99
CA THR A 270 4.49 26.85 -25.70
C THR A 270 3.07 26.63 -25.17
N CYS A 271 2.32 25.73 -25.83
CA CYS A 271 0.90 25.45 -25.56
C CYS A 271 -0.04 26.64 -25.83
N ARG A 272 0.40 27.65 -26.58
CA ARG A 272 -0.43 28.80 -26.97
C ARG A 272 -1.30 28.45 -28.16
N THR A 273 -2.51 28.99 -28.17
CA THR A 273 -3.45 28.81 -29.27
C THR A 273 -3.22 29.87 -30.36
N SER A 274 -4.11 29.92 -31.37
CA SER A 274 -4.14 31.02 -32.35
C SER A 274 -4.42 32.41 -31.74
N ASP A 275 -4.76 32.49 -30.46
CA ASP A 275 -4.87 33.72 -29.69
C ASP A 275 -3.75 33.78 -28.64
N PRO A 276 -2.94 34.85 -28.60
CA PRO A 276 -1.81 34.94 -27.67
C PRO A 276 -2.20 35.00 -26.19
N ALA A 277 -3.45 35.36 -25.87
CA ALA A 277 -3.97 35.38 -24.50
C ALA A 277 -4.55 34.03 -24.05
N ILE A 278 -4.62 33.02 -24.94
CA ILE A 278 -5.29 31.75 -24.68
C ILE A 278 -4.33 30.58 -24.91
N PHE A 279 -4.25 29.70 -23.91
CA PHE A 279 -3.52 28.44 -23.90
C PHE A 279 -4.49 27.26 -23.89
N ALA A 280 -4.04 26.08 -24.33
CA ALA A 280 -4.79 24.84 -24.14
C ALA A 280 -3.85 23.70 -23.73
N ILE A 281 -4.28 22.90 -22.75
CA ILE A 281 -3.46 21.84 -22.14
C ILE A 281 -4.28 20.56 -21.91
N GLY A 282 -3.61 19.41 -21.90
CA GLY A 282 -4.25 18.10 -21.70
C GLY A 282 -5.00 17.60 -22.93
N GLU A 283 -6.02 16.75 -22.74
CA GLU A 283 -6.69 16.03 -23.83
C GLU A 283 -7.46 16.95 -24.82
N CYS A 284 -7.75 18.19 -24.44
CA CYS A 284 -8.39 19.15 -25.34
C CYS A 284 -7.41 19.79 -26.34
N ALA A 285 -6.10 19.69 -26.09
CA ALA A 285 -5.07 20.32 -26.90
C ALA A 285 -4.60 19.42 -28.05
N CYS A 286 -4.32 20.05 -29.19
CA CYS A 286 -3.84 19.43 -30.42
C CYS A 286 -2.49 20.03 -30.81
N TRP A 287 -1.41 19.31 -30.51
CA TRP A 287 -0.04 19.72 -30.84
C TRP A 287 0.42 18.98 -32.10
N ASN A 288 0.88 19.72 -33.11
CA ASN A 288 1.35 19.16 -34.38
C ASN A 288 0.38 18.13 -35.03
N GLY A 289 -0.94 18.40 -34.93
CA GLY A 289 -1.99 17.51 -35.46
C GLY A 289 -2.27 16.24 -34.63
N GLN A 290 -1.68 16.14 -33.43
CA GLN A 290 -1.82 15.02 -32.51
C GLN A 290 -2.51 15.46 -31.22
N VAL A 291 -3.38 14.58 -30.70
CA VAL A 291 -4.05 14.72 -29.41
C VAL A 291 -3.61 13.57 -28.52
N PHE A 292 -3.37 13.86 -27.24
CA PHE A 292 -2.82 12.90 -26.30
C PHE A 292 -3.87 12.47 -25.27
N GLY A 293 -4.23 11.18 -25.24
CA GLY A 293 -5.20 10.60 -24.30
C GLY A 293 -4.56 10.08 -23.01
N LEU A 294 -3.51 10.74 -22.52
CA LEU A 294 -2.75 10.36 -21.32
C LEU A 294 -2.55 11.57 -20.41
N VAL A 295 -2.44 11.33 -19.10
CA VAL A 295 -2.26 12.40 -18.11
C VAL A 295 -0.86 13.05 -18.17
N ALA A 296 0.19 12.25 -18.39
CA ALA A 296 1.57 12.74 -18.36
C ALA A 296 1.87 13.84 -19.41
N PRO A 297 1.43 13.71 -20.69
CA PRO A 297 1.53 14.81 -21.66
C PRO A 297 0.82 16.08 -21.18
N GLY A 298 -0.36 15.95 -20.57
CA GLY A 298 -1.09 17.08 -20.00
C GLY A 298 -0.35 17.78 -18.87
N TYR A 299 0.31 17.03 -17.99
CA TYR A 299 1.17 17.60 -16.95
C TYR A 299 2.40 18.31 -17.51
N THR A 300 3.01 17.78 -18.57
CA THR A 300 4.10 18.48 -19.26
C THR A 300 3.60 19.79 -19.88
N MET A 301 2.45 19.78 -20.55
CA MET A 301 1.83 21.00 -21.08
C MET A 301 1.53 22.02 -19.97
N ALA A 302 1.01 21.57 -18.82
CA ALA A 302 0.74 22.43 -17.66
C ALA A 302 2.01 23.10 -17.10
N ARG A 303 3.12 22.35 -16.98
CA ARG A 303 4.44 22.90 -16.62
C ARG A 303 4.92 23.92 -17.64
N THR A 304 4.84 23.59 -18.94
CA THR A 304 5.24 24.50 -20.02
C THR A 304 4.49 25.83 -19.94
N VAL A 305 3.17 25.81 -19.72
CA VAL A 305 2.36 27.02 -19.58
C VAL A 305 2.76 27.80 -18.32
N ALA A 306 2.91 27.14 -17.17
CA ALA A 306 3.27 27.82 -15.93
C ALA A 306 4.67 28.48 -16.01
N SER A 307 5.68 27.77 -16.52
CA SER A 307 7.02 28.32 -16.78
C SER A 307 6.97 29.49 -17.77
N SER A 308 6.21 29.38 -18.87
CA SER A 308 6.07 30.47 -19.84
C SER A 308 5.46 31.72 -19.23
N LEU A 309 4.45 31.57 -18.36
CA LEU A 309 3.82 32.69 -17.65
C LEU A 309 4.73 33.28 -16.56
N ALA A 310 5.63 32.48 -15.99
CA ALA A 310 6.67 32.93 -15.07
C ALA A 310 7.86 33.63 -15.77
N GLY A 311 7.88 33.66 -17.12
CA GLY A 311 8.94 34.27 -17.91
C GLY A 311 10.14 33.35 -18.19
N GLU A 312 9.98 32.05 -17.99
CA GLU A 312 10.99 31.02 -18.28
C GLU A 312 10.82 30.46 -19.70
N GLU A 313 11.90 30.01 -20.32
CA GLU A 313 11.85 29.29 -21.60
C GLU A 313 11.46 27.82 -21.36
N ALA A 314 10.30 27.42 -21.88
CA ALA A 314 9.82 26.05 -21.85
C ALA A 314 9.12 25.70 -23.17
N ALA A 315 9.27 24.44 -23.62
CA ALA A 315 8.66 23.93 -24.83
C ALA A 315 8.17 22.50 -24.64
N PHE A 316 6.95 22.22 -25.13
CA PHE A 316 6.38 20.89 -25.28
C PHE A 316 6.81 20.31 -26.63
N SER A 317 7.55 19.20 -26.59
CA SER A 317 8.13 18.55 -27.77
C SER A 317 7.41 17.25 -28.17
N GLY A 318 6.18 17.06 -27.70
CA GLY A 318 5.41 15.82 -27.84
C GLY A 318 5.53 14.91 -26.63
N ALA A 319 5.05 13.67 -26.76
CA ALA A 319 5.09 12.69 -25.68
C ALA A 319 5.25 11.25 -26.18
N ASP A 320 5.92 10.45 -25.36
CA ASP A 320 5.98 8.99 -25.52
C ASP A 320 4.62 8.36 -25.21
N MET A 321 4.10 7.58 -26.15
CA MET A 321 2.81 6.89 -26.03
C MET A 321 2.95 5.48 -25.44
N SER A 322 4.14 5.11 -24.98
CA SER A 322 4.39 3.86 -24.27
C SER A 322 3.52 3.78 -23.02
N THR A 323 2.86 2.63 -22.83
CA THR A 323 1.89 2.42 -21.76
C THR A 323 2.13 1.08 -21.07
N LYS A 324 2.20 1.10 -19.74
CA LYS A 324 2.20 -0.07 -18.85
C LYS A 324 0.89 -0.08 -18.09
N LEU A 325 0.06 -1.08 -18.34
CA LEU A 325 -1.32 -1.13 -17.92
C LEU A 325 -1.55 -2.40 -17.13
N LYS A 326 -2.40 -2.32 -16.11
CA LYS A 326 -2.86 -3.48 -15.36
C LYS A 326 -4.37 -3.51 -15.45
N LEU A 327 -4.87 -4.36 -16.34
CA LEU A 327 -6.28 -4.46 -16.70
C LEU A 327 -6.83 -5.75 -16.13
N LEU A 328 -7.85 -5.70 -15.26
CA LEU A 328 -8.50 -6.93 -14.76
C LEU A 328 -7.51 -7.91 -14.06
N GLY A 329 -6.40 -7.41 -13.53
CA GLY A 329 -5.32 -8.24 -12.98
C GLY A 329 -4.38 -8.86 -14.03
N VAL A 330 -4.56 -8.54 -15.31
CA VAL A 330 -3.68 -8.88 -16.43
C VAL A 330 -2.76 -7.70 -16.72
N ASP A 331 -1.46 -7.97 -16.75
CA ASP A 331 -0.46 -6.97 -17.11
C ASP A 331 -0.36 -6.85 -18.64
N VAL A 332 -0.40 -5.62 -19.15
CA VAL A 332 -0.26 -5.30 -20.59
C VAL A 332 0.73 -4.16 -20.76
N GLY A 333 1.60 -4.24 -21.75
CA GLY A 333 2.64 -3.27 -22.04
C GLY A 333 2.73 -3.00 -23.54
N SER A 334 2.86 -1.74 -23.92
CA SER A 334 3.13 -1.32 -25.29
C SER A 334 4.18 -0.23 -25.26
N ILE A 335 5.26 -0.39 -26.03
CA ILE A 335 6.43 0.48 -26.01
C ILE A 335 6.74 0.94 -27.44
N GLY A 336 6.93 2.24 -27.63
CA GLY A 336 7.43 2.83 -28.89
C GLY A 336 6.67 2.35 -30.13
N ASP A 337 7.42 1.96 -31.17
CA ASP A 337 6.88 1.34 -32.38
C ASP A 337 6.51 -0.13 -32.15
N ALA A 338 5.51 -0.35 -31.30
CA ALA A 338 5.05 -1.68 -30.88
C ALA A 338 4.56 -2.55 -32.05
N HIS A 339 4.06 -1.93 -33.12
CA HIS A 339 3.53 -2.62 -34.30
C HIS A 339 4.60 -2.89 -35.37
N GLY A 340 5.76 -2.24 -35.30
CA GLY A 340 6.78 -2.27 -36.36
C GLY A 340 6.35 -1.52 -37.62
N ALA A 341 5.72 -0.36 -37.45
CA ALA A 341 5.34 0.53 -38.55
C ALA A 341 6.57 1.11 -39.29
N THR A 342 7.73 1.17 -38.63
CA THR A 342 8.99 1.58 -39.24
C THR A 342 9.35 0.63 -40.40
N PRO A 343 9.52 1.15 -41.64
CA PRO A 343 9.87 0.32 -42.79
C PRO A 343 11.15 -0.48 -42.56
N GLY A 344 11.16 -1.76 -42.94
CA GLY A 344 12.32 -2.64 -42.80
C GLY A 344 12.56 -3.16 -41.38
N SER A 345 11.73 -2.79 -40.39
CA SER A 345 11.84 -3.28 -39.01
C SER A 345 11.72 -4.81 -38.93
N ARG A 346 12.40 -5.39 -37.94
CA ARG A 346 12.41 -6.84 -37.67
C ARG A 346 11.79 -7.10 -36.30
N SER A 347 11.25 -8.31 -36.08
CA SER A 347 10.61 -8.63 -34.80
C SER A 347 11.01 -10.00 -34.26
N TYR A 348 11.22 -10.06 -32.94
CA TYR A 348 11.28 -11.30 -32.17
C TYR A 348 9.98 -11.47 -31.40
N ARG A 349 9.52 -12.72 -31.23
CA ARG A 349 8.26 -13.05 -30.58
C ARG A 349 8.42 -14.24 -29.65
N PHE A 350 7.77 -14.15 -28.49
CA PHE A 350 7.64 -15.23 -27.52
C PHE A 350 6.16 -15.44 -27.21
N ILE A 351 5.72 -16.69 -27.29
CA ILE A 351 4.33 -17.10 -27.03
C ILE A 351 4.36 -18.23 -26.00
N GLY A 352 3.85 -17.95 -24.80
CA GLY A 352 3.65 -18.93 -23.75
C GLY A 352 2.19 -19.38 -23.73
N GLU A 353 1.86 -20.51 -24.34
CA GLU A 353 0.47 -21.00 -24.40
C GLU A 353 -0.06 -21.45 -23.02
N VAL A 354 0.82 -21.96 -22.16
CA VAL A 354 0.45 -22.49 -20.84
C VAL A 354 0.11 -21.38 -19.85
N ASP A 355 0.93 -20.32 -19.82
CA ASP A 355 0.72 -19.17 -18.95
C ASP A 355 -0.03 -18.03 -19.66
N GLY A 356 -0.35 -18.18 -20.95
CA GLY A 356 -1.01 -17.17 -21.77
C GLY A 356 -0.19 -15.88 -21.90
N SER A 357 1.15 -15.96 -21.82
CA SER A 357 2.03 -14.80 -21.96
C SER A 357 2.40 -14.55 -23.43
N TYR A 358 2.47 -13.29 -23.82
CA TYR A 358 2.93 -12.88 -25.15
C TYR A 358 3.91 -11.73 -25.03
N ARG A 359 5.03 -11.82 -25.76
CA ARG A 359 6.01 -10.73 -25.85
C ARG A 359 6.50 -10.59 -27.28
N ARG A 360 6.56 -9.36 -27.77
CA ARG A 360 7.17 -8.99 -29.04
C ARG A 360 8.19 -7.89 -28.84
N LEU A 361 9.34 -8.03 -29.46
CA LEU A 361 10.38 -7.00 -29.55
C LEU A 361 10.52 -6.56 -31.00
N VAL A 362 10.54 -5.25 -31.26
CA VAL A 362 10.71 -4.66 -32.58
C VAL A 362 12.06 -3.97 -32.66
N LEU A 363 12.82 -4.25 -33.72
CA LEU A 363 14.17 -3.73 -33.96
C LEU A 363 14.24 -2.99 -35.30
N SER A 364 15.22 -2.10 -35.42
CA SER A 364 15.61 -1.49 -36.70
C SER A 364 16.06 -2.53 -37.73
N GLU A 365 16.07 -2.15 -39.01
CA GLU A 365 16.44 -3.05 -40.12
C GLU A 365 17.83 -3.68 -39.95
N ASP A 366 18.78 -2.93 -39.42
CA ASP A 366 20.15 -3.35 -39.14
C ASP A 366 20.32 -4.03 -37.77
N GLY A 367 19.26 -4.07 -36.94
CA GLY A 367 19.27 -4.62 -35.58
C GLY A 367 20.05 -3.78 -34.57
N SER A 368 20.42 -2.54 -34.89
CA SER A 368 21.21 -1.67 -34.01
C SER A 368 20.41 -0.98 -32.92
N GLN A 369 19.08 -0.94 -33.03
CA GLN A 369 18.18 -0.25 -32.08
C GLN A 369 16.91 -1.06 -31.81
N VAL A 370 16.43 -0.99 -30.57
CA VAL A 370 15.06 -1.41 -30.22
C VAL A 370 14.12 -0.25 -30.50
N LEU A 371 13.12 -0.50 -31.35
CA LEU A 371 12.14 0.50 -31.75
C LEU A 371 10.86 0.43 -30.91
N GLY A 372 10.52 -0.74 -30.39
CA GLY A 372 9.30 -0.93 -29.62
C GLY A 372 9.11 -2.36 -29.10
N ALA A 373 8.04 -2.56 -28.35
CA ALA A 373 7.65 -3.87 -27.84
C ALA A 373 6.17 -3.97 -27.47
N VAL A 374 5.66 -5.20 -27.45
CA VAL A 374 4.34 -5.57 -26.91
C VAL A 374 4.57 -6.61 -25.81
N LEU A 375 3.91 -6.46 -24.67
CA LEU A 375 3.96 -7.41 -23.56
C LEU A 375 2.52 -7.67 -23.07
N VAL A 376 2.16 -8.93 -22.89
CA VAL A 376 0.87 -9.35 -22.32
C VAL A 376 1.13 -10.49 -21.34
N GLY A 377 0.60 -10.36 -20.13
CA GLY A 377 0.68 -11.35 -19.07
C GLY A 377 1.88 -11.21 -18.15
N ASP A 378 3.08 -10.98 -18.69
CA ASP A 378 4.32 -10.78 -17.92
C ASP A 378 5.03 -9.48 -18.33
N ASN A 379 4.82 -8.44 -17.51
CA ASN A 379 5.42 -7.12 -17.70
C ASN A 379 6.75 -6.93 -16.95
N ALA A 380 7.37 -7.98 -16.39
CA ALA A 380 8.65 -7.84 -15.67
C ALA A 380 9.78 -7.27 -16.53
N TYR A 381 9.64 -7.34 -17.86
CA TYR A 381 10.61 -6.89 -18.86
C TYR A 381 10.35 -5.47 -19.36
N TYR A 382 9.18 -4.90 -19.07
CA TYR A 382 8.72 -3.63 -19.62
C TYR A 382 9.73 -2.51 -19.34
N ASP A 383 10.15 -2.35 -18.08
CA ASP A 383 10.97 -1.21 -17.67
C ASP A 383 12.34 -1.26 -18.34
N THR A 384 12.94 -2.46 -18.47
CA THR A 384 14.22 -2.62 -19.17
C THR A 384 14.10 -2.31 -20.66
N ILE A 385 13.09 -2.86 -21.34
CA ILE A 385 12.91 -2.65 -22.79
C ILE A 385 12.60 -1.17 -23.08
N LEU A 386 11.84 -0.50 -22.21
CA LEU A 386 11.56 0.93 -22.34
C LEU A 386 12.86 1.75 -22.38
N GLN A 387 13.85 1.40 -21.55
CA GLN A 387 15.15 2.09 -21.56
C GLN A 387 15.93 1.89 -22.85
N TYR A 388 15.86 0.69 -23.45
CA TYR A 388 16.47 0.42 -24.76
C TYR A 388 15.88 1.33 -25.85
N VAL A 389 14.56 1.51 -25.84
CA VAL A 389 13.86 2.37 -26.81
C VAL A 389 14.15 3.84 -26.55
N GLN A 390 13.92 4.33 -25.33
CA GLN A 390 14.01 5.76 -25.01
C GLN A 390 15.43 6.32 -25.13
N ASN A 391 16.45 5.54 -24.79
CA ASN A 391 17.85 5.99 -24.85
C ASN A 391 18.60 5.47 -26.08
N SER A 392 17.90 4.84 -27.03
CA SER A 392 18.52 4.24 -28.23
C SER A 392 19.72 3.32 -27.88
N ILE A 393 19.59 2.54 -26.81
CA ILE A 393 20.66 1.67 -26.33
C ILE A 393 20.85 0.53 -27.34
N LYS A 394 22.09 0.22 -27.68
CA LYS A 394 22.40 -0.90 -28.57
C LYS A 394 21.93 -2.22 -27.92
N PRO A 395 21.08 -3.01 -28.59
CA PRO A 395 20.62 -4.30 -28.05
C PRO A 395 21.78 -5.29 -27.93
N PRO A 396 21.65 -6.32 -27.05
CA PRO A 396 22.66 -7.37 -26.91
C PRO A 396 22.86 -8.14 -28.23
N ALA A 397 23.95 -8.92 -28.30
CA ALA A 397 24.29 -9.70 -29.49
C ALA A 397 23.17 -10.67 -29.92
N ASP A 398 22.41 -11.19 -28.95
CA ASP A 398 21.13 -11.87 -29.16
C ASP A 398 19.97 -11.04 -28.56
N PRO A 399 19.27 -10.23 -29.37
CA PRO A 399 18.14 -9.42 -28.89
C PRO A 399 16.97 -10.24 -28.35
N ALA A 400 16.83 -11.52 -28.71
CA ALA A 400 15.73 -12.36 -28.21
C ALA A 400 15.79 -12.54 -26.69
N ALA A 401 17.00 -12.46 -26.10
CA ALA A 401 17.20 -12.54 -24.66
C ALA A 401 16.41 -11.49 -23.86
N LEU A 402 16.05 -10.36 -24.49
CA LEU A 402 15.26 -9.30 -23.85
C LEU A 402 13.79 -9.69 -23.62
N ILE A 403 13.29 -10.78 -24.22
CA ILE A 403 11.88 -11.20 -24.13
C ILE A 403 11.66 -12.68 -23.80
N LEU A 404 12.73 -13.47 -23.58
CA LEU A 404 12.60 -14.90 -23.28
C LEU A 404 12.44 -15.15 -21.76
N PRO A 405 11.66 -16.19 -21.37
CA PRO A 405 11.60 -16.66 -19.98
C PRO A 405 13.00 -17.04 -19.50
N ARG A 406 13.32 -16.66 -18.27
CA ARG A 406 14.68 -16.76 -17.72
C ARG A 406 15.11 -18.23 -17.59
N GLY A 407 16.24 -18.56 -18.23
CA GLY A 407 17.25 -19.45 -17.65
C GLY A 407 18.33 -18.59 -16.97
N GLU A 408 19.07 -19.13 -16.02
CA GLU A 408 20.19 -18.46 -15.37
C GLU A 408 21.19 -17.94 -16.42
N GLY A 409 21.40 -16.62 -16.51
CA GLY A 409 22.54 -16.05 -17.24
C GLY A 409 22.34 -14.83 -18.15
N ALA A 410 21.15 -14.25 -18.32
CA ALA A 410 21.01 -13.02 -19.10
C ALA A 410 21.06 -11.76 -18.21
N GLU A 411 22.13 -10.96 -18.34
CA GLU A 411 22.26 -9.64 -17.72
C GLU A 411 21.23 -8.68 -18.33
N LEU A 412 20.23 -8.26 -17.54
CA LEU A 412 19.43 -7.06 -17.84
C LEU A 412 20.26 -5.83 -17.45
N LEU A 413 20.03 -4.68 -18.09
CA LEU A 413 20.64 -3.41 -17.68
C LEU A 413 20.44 -3.22 -16.17
N GLY A 414 21.53 -3.21 -15.41
CA GLY A 414 21.52 -2.79 -14.02
C GLY A 414 21.26 -1.29 -13.91
N ALA A 415 20.87 -0.83 -12.72
CA ALA A 415 20.59 0.58 -12.46
C ALA A 415 21.84 1.48 -12.67
N ASP A 416 23.02 0.89 -12.51
CA ASP A 416 24.34 1.45 -12.79
C ASP A 416 24.55 1.76 -14.29
N ALA A 417 23.99 0.93 -15.18
CA ALA A 417 24.14 1.07 -16.63
C ALA A 417 23.21 2.13 -17.27
N LEU A 418 22.31 2.75 -16.50
CA LEU A 418 21.37 3.75 -17.00
C LEU A 418 22.05 5.14 -17.15
N PRO A 419 21.82 5.88 -18.26
CA PRO A 419 22.29 7.26 -18.41
C PRO A 419 21.48 8.25 -17.56
N ASP A 420 22.01 9.45 -17.30
CA ASP A 420 21.29 10.50 -16.54
C ASP A 420 19.98 10.94 -17.20
N THR A 421 19.88 10.83 -18.53
CA THR A 421 18.64 11.12 -19.27
C THR A 421 17.57 10.04 -19.11
N ALA A 422 17.89 8.90 -18.51
CA ALA A 422 16.97 7.77 -18.37
C ALA A 422 15.72 8.17 -17.59
N MET A 423 14.55 8.02 -18.19
CA MET A 423 13.28 8.33 -17.53
C MET A 423 12.95 7.21 -16.53
N ILE A 424 12.85 7.56 -15.24
CA ILE A 424 12.52 6.62 -14.16
C ILE A 424 11.04 6.70 -13.80
N CYS A 425 10.45 7.89 -13.72
CA CYS A 425 9.02 8.09 -13.51
C CYS A 425 8.40 8.89 -14.64
N SER A 426 7.65 8.24 -15.54
CA SER A 426 6.99 8.95 -16.65
C SER A 426 5.81 9.83 -16.22
N CYS A 427 5.09 9.49 -15.14
CA CYS A 427 3.98 10.30 -14.64
C CYS A 427 4.41 11.70 -14.21
N HIS A 428 5.56 11.79 -13.55
CA HIS A 428 6.10 13.03 -13.00
C HIS A 428 7.35 13.53 -13.73
N ASN A 429 7.70 12.89 -14.85
CA ASN A 429 8.86 13.20 -15.68
C ASN A 429 10.20 13.22 -14.90
N VAL A 430 10.39 12.26 -14.00
CA VAL A 430 11.61 12.16 -13.17
C VAL A 430 12.63 11.29 -13.87
N THR A 431 13.80 11.85 -14.18
CA THR A 431 14.93 11.12 -14.78
C THR A 431 15.89 10.60 -13.71
N LYS A 432 16.80 9.71 -14.08
CA LYS A 432 17.94 9.30 -13.26
C LYS A 432 18.77 10.51 -12.85
N GLY A 433 19.01 11.44 -13.77
CA GLY A 433 19.70 12.69 -13.51
C GLY A 433 19.00 13.54 -12.43
N ALA A 434 17.67 13.62 -12.45
CA ALA A 434 16.93 14.32 -11.39
C ALA A 434 17.05 13.63 -10.02
N ILE A 435 17.14 12.29 -10.00
CA ILE A 435 17.42 11.53 -8.77
C ILE A 435 18.85 11.77 -8.30
N CYS A 436 19.82 11.74 -9.21
CA CYS A 436 21.21 12.08 -8.97
C CYS A 436 21.34 13.50 -8.39
N THR A 437 20.69 14.50 -8.99
CA THR A 437 20.66 15.88 -8.49
C THR A 437 20.02 15.94 -7.10
N ALA A 438 18.90 15.25 -6.88
CA ALA A 438 18.29 15.21 -5.55
C ALA A 438 19.25 14.60 -4.50
N ILE A 439 19.99 13.54 -4.85
CA ILE A 439 21.02 12.94 -4.00
C ILE A 439 22.17 13.92 -3.77
N ASP A 440 22.65 14.60 -4.82
CA ASP A 440 23.72 15.59 -4.77
C ASP A 440 23.33 16.82 -3.92
N ASP A 441 22.05 17.18 -3.92
CA ASP A 441 21.43 18.20 -3.06
C ASP A 441 21.19 17.72 -1.62
N GLY A 442 21.59 16.49 -1.29
CA GLY A 442 21.58 15.94 0.08
C GLY A 442 20.48 14.93 0.39
N CYS A 443 19.72 14.45 -0.60
CA CYS A 443 18.68 13.44 -0.39
C CYS A 443 19.30 12.05 -0.14
N ALA A 444 19.41 11.65 1.13
CA ALA A 444 19.99 10.37 1.54
C ALA A 444 18.96 9.30 1.94
N ASP A 445 17.66 9.62 1.94
CA ASP A 445 16.59 8.65 2.25
C ASP A 445 15.53 8.54 1.15
N PHE A 446 14.97 7.33 1.00
CA PHE A 446 14.04 7.01 -0.08
C PHE A 446 12.67 7.69 0.06
N SER A 447 12.27 8.07 1.28
CA SER A 447 10.98 8.73 1.52
C SER A 447 11.04 10.20 1.07
N SER A 448 12.10 10.91 1.47
CA SER A 448 12.40 12.26 1.02
C SER A 448 12.56 12.31 -0.50
N LEU A 449 13.20 11.29 -1.11
CA LEU A 449 13.31 11.21 -2.56
C LEU A 449 11.93 11.21 -3.22
N LYS A 450 10.98 10.41 -2.71
CA LYS A 450 9.60 10.41 -3.23
C LYS A 450 8.89 11.73 -2.99
N GLN A 451 9.14 12.37 -1.84
CA GLN A 451 8.49 13.62 -1.49
C GLN A 451 8.97 14.79 -2.36
N CYS A 452 10.27 14.87 -2.64
CA CYS A 452 10.88 15.94 -3.43
C CYS A 452 10.70 15.72 -4.94
N THR A 453 10.87 14.49 -5.43
CA THR A 453 10.74 14.20 -6.88
C THR A 453 9.31 13.89 -7.31
N LYS A 454 8.41 13.60 -6.36
CA LYS A 454 7.07 13.01 -6.60
C LYS A 454 7.11 11.65 -7.33
N ALA A 455 8.27 11.06 -7.58
CA ALA A 455 8.36 9.76 -8.22
C ALA A 455 7.58 8.70 -7.41
N SER A 456 6.90 7.78 -8.12
CA SER A 456 6.07 6.72 -7.53
C SER A 456 4.76 7.17 -6.83
N THR A 457 4.40 8.46 -6.83
CA THR A 457 3.13 8.92 -6.19
C THR A 457 1.92 8.95 -7.13
N GLY A 458 2.12 8.91 -8.45
CA GLY A 458 1.04 8.84 -9.45
C GLY A 458 0.55 7.41 -9.67
N CYS A 459 1.02 6.73 -10.72
CA CYS A 459 0.63 5.35 -11.02
C CYS A 459 1.37 4.27 -10.19
N GLY A 460 2.41 4.64 -9.44
CA GLY A 460 3.23 3.72 -8.64
C GLY A 460 4.12 2.74 -9.42
N GLY A 461 4.02 2.70 -10.76
CA GLY A 461 4.69 1.69 -11.59
C GLY A 461 6.23 1.69 -11.54
N CYS A 462 6.84 2.83 -11.21
CA CYS A 462 8.30 2.99 -11.14
C CYS A 462 8.93 2.67 -9.78
N ALA A 463 8.14 2.29 -8.75
CA ALA A 463 8.63 2.20 -7.37
C ALA A 463 9.84 1.27 -7.20
N GLY A 464 9.88 0.15 -7.94
CA GLY A 464 10.97 -0.83 -7.89
C GLY A 464 12.26 -0.29 -8.53
N LEU A 465 12.16 0.24 -9.74
CA LEU A 465 13.31 0.82 -10.46
C LEU A 465 13.86 2.06 -9.74
N LEU A 466 12.98 2.92 -9.22
CA LEU A 466 13.33 4.09 -8.43
C LEU A 466 14.18 3.72 -7.21
N LYS A 467 13.79 2.65 -6.49
CA LYS A 467 14.55 2.16 -5.34
C LYS A 467 15.92 1.65 -5.74
N SER A 468 15.98 0.84 -6.80
CA SER A 468 17.24 0.30 -7.33
C SER A 468 18.21 1.42 -7.74
N VAL A 469 17.75 2.39 -8.54
CA VAL A 469 18.56 3.55 -8.96
C VAL A 469 19.03 4.36 -7.76
N PHE A 470 18.15 4.64 -6.80
CA PHE A 470 18.50 5.39 -5.60
C PHE A 470 19.61 4.71 -4.78
N GLU A 471 19.47 3.40 -4.52
CA GLU A 471 20.46 2.63 -3.76
C GLU A 471 21.80 2.54 -4.52
N THR A 472 21.77 2.26 -5.83
CA THR A 472 22.99 2.18 -6.66
C THR A 472 23.72 3.52 -6.78
N GLU A 473 23.00 4.63 -6.97
CA GLU A 473 23.62 5.95 -7.13
C GLU A 473 24.19 6.53 -5.83
N LEU A 474 23.62 6.13 -4.68
CA LEU A 474 24.22 6.39 -3.37
C LEU A 474 25.55 5.62 -3.22
N GLU A 475 25.55 4.31 -3.49
CA GLU A 475 26.75 3.47 -3.44
C GLU A 475 27.85 4.00 -4.38
N ALA A 476 27.50 4.42 -5.61
CA ALA A 476 28.44 4.94 -6.61
C ALA A 476 29.13 6.25 -6.18
N ARG A 477 28.47 7.09 -5.38
CA ARG A 477 29.03 8.35 -4.84
C ARG A 477 29.91 8.13 -3.61
N GLY A 478 30.17 6.87 -3.24
CA GLY A 478 30.84 6.54 -2.00
C GLY A 478 30.05 6.98 -0.76
N ILE A 479 28.78 7.38 -0.94
CA ILE A 479 27.85 7.56 0.15
C ILE A 479 27.53 6.13 0.58
N THR A 480 28.16 5.71 1.67
CA THR A 480 27.88 4.41 2.25
C THR A 480 26.39 4.37 2.51
N VAL A 481 25.65 3.53 1.77
CA VAL A 481 24.24 3.30 2.07
C VAL A 481 24.24 2.79 3.48
N ASP A 482 23.72 3.62 4.38
CA ASP A 482 23.76 3.31 5.78
C ASP A 482 22.82 2.12 6.02
N ARG A 483 23.39 0.92 6.07
CA ARG A 483 22.66 -0.32 6.35
C ARG A 483 22.47 -0.54 7.85
N SER A 484 22.84 0.46 8.65
CA SER A 484 22.56 0.52 10.07
C SER A 484 21.08 0.28 10.34
N LEU A 485 20.80 -0.38 11.45
CA LEU A 485 19.43 -0.67 11.85
C LEU A 485 18.62 0.62 12.06
N CYS A 486 19.24 1.63 12.67
CA CYS A 486 18.76 2.99 12.90
C CYS A 486 19.91 3.83 13.50
N GLU A 487 19.66 5.10 13.86
CA GLU A 487 20.64 6.00 14.50
C GLU A 487 21.25 5.49 15.82
N HIS A 488 20.64 4.48 16.45
CA HIS A 488 21.14 3.88 17.69
C HIS A 488 22.19 2.79 17.49
N PHE A 489 22.17 2.10 16.35
CA PHE A 489 23.04 0.95 16.09
C PHE A 489 23.58 1.02 14.68
N SER A 490 24.90 1.21 14.58
CA SER A 490 25.62 1.29 13.29
C SER A 490 25.84 -0.07 12.60
N TYR A 491 24.93 -1.01 12.84
CA TYR A 491 25.03 -2.41 12.42
C TYR A 491 23.69 -2.84 11.83
N THR A 492 23.75 -3.75 10.85
CA THR A 492 22.58 -4.46 10.33
C THR A 492 21.98 -5.38 11.39
N ARG A 493 20.72 -5.81 11.20
CA ARG A 493 20.10 -6.81 12.08
C ARG A 493 20.92 -8.11 12.16
N GLN A 494 21.46 -8.57 11.04
CA GLN A 494 22.25 -9.81 10.95
C GLN A 494 23.55 -9.71 11.76
N GLU A 495 24.24 -8.58 11.69
CA GLU A 495 25.44 -8.32 12.49
C GLU A 495 25.10 -8.26 13.98
N LEU A 496 24.03 -7.55 14.37
CA LEU A 496 23.59 -7.50 15.77
C LEU A 496 23.21 -8.89 16.30
N TYR A 497 22.54 -9.73 15.52
CA TYR A 497 22.27 -11.12 15.91
C TYR A 497 23.57 -11.87 16.18
N SER A 498 24.55 -11.71 15.29
CA SER A 498 25.86 -12.36 15.42
C SER A 498 26.60 -11.88 16.66
N LEU A 499 26.62 -10.57 16.94
CA LEU A 499 27.22 -9.97 18.14
C LEU A 499 26.58 -10.50 19.42
N VAL A 500 25.24 -10.53 19.48
CA VAL A 500 24.49 -11.09 20.61
C VAL A 500 24.91 -12.53 20.90
N ARG A 501 25.06 -13.36 19.86
CA ARG A 501 25.43 -14.77 20.01
C ARG A 501 26.90 -14.97 20.38
N VAL A 502 27.82 -14.24 19.75
CA VAL A 502 29.26 -14.38 19.98
C VAL A 502 29.63 -13.91 21.39
N HIS A 503 29.03 -12.82 21.85
CA HIS A 503 29.34 -12.21 23.15
C HIS A 503 28.40 -12.65 24.28
N GLY A 504 27.38 -13.46 23.97
CA GLY A 504 26.45 -13.97 24.99
C GLY A 504 25.56 -12.90 25.63
N ILE A 505 25.26 -11.83 24.90
CA ILE A 505 24.51 -10.66 25.41
C ILE A 505 23.05 -11.04 25.64
N GLN A 506 22.50 -10.74 26.82
CA GLN A 506 21.15 -11.14 27.19
C GLN A 506 20.16 -9.99 27.41
N THR A 507 20.62 -8.74 27.44
CA THR A 507 19.80 -7.57 27.71
C THR A 507 20.01 -6.49 26.64
N PHE A 508 19.04 -5.59 26.52
CA PHE A 508 19.13 -4.47 25.57
C PHE A 508 20.15 -3.45 26.02
N GLU A 509 20.26 -3.22 27.33
CA GLU A 509 21.18 -2.29 27.96
C GLU A 509 22.64 -2.70 27.69
N ASP A 510 22.96 -4.00 27.82
CA ASP A 510 24.31 -4.50 27.55
C ASP A 510 24.66 -4.35 26.06
N LEU A 511 23.69 -4.61 25.16
CA LEU A 511 23.88 -4.45 23.72
C LEU A 511 24.07 -2.97 23.34
N MET A 512 23.25 -2.08 23.91
CA MET A 512 23.30 -0.64 23.68
C MET A 512 24.61 -0.04 24.21
N ALA A 513 25.08 -0.47 25.38
CA ALA A 513 26.32 0.01 25.97
C ALA A 513 27.57 -0.44 25.20
N GLN A 514 27.57 -1.66 24.65
CA GLN A 514 28.73 -2.21 23.95
C GLN A 514 28.76 -1.85 22.46
N TYR A 515 27.60 -1.78 21.79
CA TYR A 515 27.50 -1.69 20.33
C TYR A 515 26.51 -0.63 19.84
N GLY A 516 25.86 0.12 20.74
CA GLY A 516 24.96 1.22 20.41
C GLY A 516 25.54 2.59 20.76
N ASN A 517 24.70 3.62 20.63
CA ASN A 517 25.08 5.01 20.92
C ASN A 517 24.84 5.44 22.39
N GLY A 518 24.37 4.52 23.26
CA GLY A 518 24.05 4.80 24.66
C GLY A 518 22.68 5.43 24.92
N GLY A 519 21.85 5.63 23.89
CA GLY A 519 20.47 6.12 24.02
C GLY A 519 19.49 5.05 24.53
N ILE A 520 18.21 5.40 24.64
CA ILE A 520 17.16 4.46 25.09
C ILE A 520 16.57 3.61 23.96
N GLY A 521 16.96 3.84 22.70
CA GLY A 521 16.45 3.16 21.51
C GLY A 521 15.15 3.78 20.95
N CYS A 522 14.76 3.34 19.75
CA CYS A 522 13.53 3.77 19.06
C CYS A 522 12.59 2.60 18.75
N ASP A 523 11.44 2.89 18.14
CA ASP A 523 10.43 1.93 17.68
C ASP A 523 10.92 0.97 16.58
N ILE A 524 12.10 1.23 16.00
CA ILE A 524 12.78 0.32 15.05
C ILE A 524 13.68 -0.68 15.79
N CYS A 525 14.65 -0.19 16.57
CA CYS A 525 15.68 -1.07 17.15
C CYS A 525 15.18 -1.89 18.34
N LYS A 526 14.25 -1.34 19.14
CA LYS A 526 13.67 -2.03 20.28
C LYS A 526 13.00 -3.36 19.89
N PRO A 527 12.00 -3.40 19.00
CA PRO A 527 11.38 -4.67 18.60
C PRO A 527 12.34 -5.57 17.81
N ALA A 528 13.27 -5.00 17.04
CA ALA A 528 14.27 -5.79 16.32
C ALA A 528 15.21 -6.53 17.29
N VAL A 529 15.74 -5.85 18.30
CA VAL A 529 16.61 -6.44 19.33
C VAL A 529 15.80 -7.36 20.24
N GLY A 530 14.58 -7.00 20.62
CA GLY A 530 13.67 -7.88 21.36
C GLY A 530 13.45 -9.22 20.63
N SER A 531 13.25 -9.18 19.30
CA SER A 531 13.17 -10.37 18.46
C SER A 531 14.49 -11.17 18.43
N ILE A 532 15.64 -10.50 18.33
CA ILE A 532 16.97 -11.14 18.37
C ILE A 532 17.18 -11.87 19.71
N LEU A 533 16.96 -11.19 20.84
CA LEU A 533 17.14 -11.75 22.18
C LEU A 533 16.17 -12.93 22.42
N ALA A 534 14.91 -12.79 22.01
CA ALA A 534 13.93 -13.86 22.15
C ALA A 534 14.28 -15.09 21.30
N SER A 535 14.73 -14.90 20.06
CA SER A 535 15.14 -16.02 19.19
C SER A 535 16.49 -16.63 19.59
N ALA A 536 17.40 -15.86 20.18
CA ALA A 536 18.69 -16.34 20.65
C ALA A 536 18.59 -17.14 21.96
N TRP A 537 17.74 -16.70 22.91
CA TRP A 537 17.76 -17.20 24.30
C TRP A 537 16.42 -17.73 24.81
N ASN A 538 15.32 -17.40 24.13
CA ASN A 538 13.94 -17.77 24.45
C ASN A 538 13.53 -17.47 25.91
N LYS A 539 13.90 -16.29 26.44
CA LYS A 539 13.36 -15.79 27.71
C LYS A 539 11.93 -15.26 27.50
N PRO A 540 11.08 -15.27 28.55
CA PRO A 540 9.73 -14.72 28.47
C PRO A 540 9.73 -13.27 27.98
N ILE A 541 8.91 -12.92 26.99
CA ILE A 541 8.74 -11.51 26.56
C ILE A 541 8.09 -10.64 27.64
N THR A 542 7.49 -11.28 28.65
CA THR A 542 6.91 -10.64 29.84
C THR A 542 7.93 -10.40 30.95
N ASP A 543 9.20 -10.71 30.72
CA ASP A 543 10.30 -10.31 31.60
C ASP A 543 10.37 -8.77 31.63
N PRO A 544 10.48 -8.13 32.81
CA PRO A 544 10.60 -6.68 32.94
C PRO A 544 11.66 -6.06 32.03
N LEU A 545 12.76 -6.76 31.77
CA LEU A 545 13.84 -6.30 30.90
C LEU A 545 13.45 -6.29 29.41
N TYR A 546 12.46 -7.10 29.00
CA TYR A 546 12.10 -7.29 27.59
C TYR A 546 10.83 -6.55 27.20
N ILE A 547 9.98 -6.22 28.17
CA ILE A 547 8.72 -5.50 27.96
C ILE A 547 8.90 -4.17 27.21
N PRO A 548 9.87 -3.29 27.58
CA PRO A 548 10.07 -2.03 26.86
C PRO A 548 10.49 -2.21 25.41
N LEU A 549 10.92 -3.42 25.03
CA LEU A 549 11.36 -3.75 23.68
C LEU A 549 10.22 -4.22 22.78
N GLN A 550 9.10 -4.65 23.36
CA GLN A 550 8.02 -5.27 22.62
C GLN A 550 7.14 -4.24 21.91
N ASP A 551 6.71 -4.59 20.70
CA ASP A 551 5.61 -3.88 20.05
C ASP A 551 4.29 -4.09 20.81
N THR A 552 3.34 -3.18 20.67
CA THR A 552 2.10 -3.15 21.44
C THR A 552 1.39 -4.51 21.46
N ASN A 553 1.34 -5.22 20.33
CA ASN A 553 0.69 -6.54 20.26
C ASN A 553 1.39 -7.62 21.11
N ASP A 554 2.72 -7.59 21.16
CA ASP A 554 3.52 -8.52 21.98
C ASP A 554 3.45 -8.12 23.47
N THR A 555 3.50 -6.82 23.78
CA THR A 555 3.38 -6.28 25.15
C THR A 555 2.09 -6.72 25.85
N PHE A 556 0.97 -6.72 25.12
CA PHE A 556 -0.35 -7.11 25.64
C PHE A 556 -0.77 -8.53 25.24
N MET A 557 0.11 -9.28 24.56
CA MET A 557 -0.13 -10.66 24.11
C MET A 557 -1.49 -10.86 23.42
N ALA A 558 -1.89 -9.88 22.61
CA ALA A 558 -3.18 -9.82 21.90
C ALA A 558 -3.10 -8.84 20.72
N ASN A 559 -3.92 -9.05 19.67
CA ASN A 559 -3.91 -8.17 18.49
C ASN A 559 -4.81 -6.95 18.70
N MET A 560 -4.23 -5.75 18.73
CA MET A 560 -4.99 -4.49 18.84
C MET A 560 -5.82 -4.21 17.57
N GLN A 561 -7.04 -3.71 17.76
CA GLN A 561 -7.98 -3.27 16.73
C GLN A 561 -8.00 -1.73 16.65
N LYS A 562 -8.58 -1.17 15.58
CA LYS A 562 -8.61 0.28 15.32
C LYS A 562 -9.25 1.12 16.43
N ASN A 563 -10.17 0.57 17.21
CA ASN A 563 -10.83 1.26 18.33
C ASN A 563 -10.12 1.00 19.69
N GLY A 564 -8.92 0.41 19.69
CA GLY A 564 -8.17 0.10 20.91
C GLY A 564 -8.61 -1.17 21.66
N THR A 565 -9.59 -1.93 21.14
CA THR A 565 -9.92 -3.29 21.63
C THR A 565 -8.93 -4.33 21.10
N TYR A 566 -9.06 -5.58 21.54
CA TYR A 566 -8.13 -6.66 21.20
C TYR A 566 -8.85 -7.88 20.64
N SER A 567 -8.09 -8.68 19.88
CA SER A 567 -8.50 -10.02 19.47
C SER A 567 -7.71 -11.10 20.21
N ILE A 568 -8.41 -12.18 20.53
CA ILE A 568 -7.93 -13.35 21.27
C ILE A 568 -8.05 -14.56 20.35
N VAL A 569 -6.91 -15.21 20.10
CA VAL A 569 -6.83 -16.41 19.26
C VAL A 569 -6.19 -17.52 20.07
N PRO A 570 -6.99 -18.41 20.69
CA PRO A 570 -6.48 -19.60 21.35
C PRO A 570 -5.81 -20.54 20.34
N ARG A 571 -4.82 -21.29 20.79
CA ARG A 571 -4.16 -22.30 19.96
C ARG A 571 -5.12 -23.47 19.71
N ILE A 572 -5.34 -23.79 18.43
CA ILE A 572 -6.04 -24.98 17.95
C ILE A 572 -5.06 -25.68 17.00
N ALA A 573 -4.25 -26.58 17.56
CA ALA A 573 -3.13 -27.16 16.83
C ALA A 573 -3.62 -28.04 15.67
N GLY A 574 -3.05 -27.87 14.48
CA GLY A 574 -3.48 -28.62 13.29
C GLY A 574 -4.93 -28.36 12.83
N GLY A 575 -5.65 -27.44 13.48
CA GLY A 575 -7.09 -27.27 13.30
C GLY A 575 -7.97 -28.29 14.04
N GLU A 576 -7.39 -29.11 14.92
CA GLU A 576 -8.12 -30.15 15.66
C GLU A 576 -8.66 -29.62 17.00
N ILE A 577 -9.97 -29.75 17.21
CA ILE A 577 -10.68 -29.24 18.40
C ILE A 577 -11.74 -30.23 18.88
N THR A 578 -11.84 -30.43 20.21
CA THR A 578 -12.89 -31.27 20.79
C THR A 578 -14.22 -30.51 20.90
N PRO A 579 -15.38 -31.21 20.91
CA PRO A 579 -16.68 -30.58 21.12
C PRO A 579 -16.75 -29.72 22.40
N GLU A 580 -16.15 -30.18 23.50
CA GLU A 580 -16.14 -29.46 24.79
C GLU A 580 -15.39 -28.14 24.68
N LYS A 581 -14.20 -28.15 24.06
CA LYS A 581 -13.41 -26.95 23.81
C LYS A 581 -14.14 -25.96 22.90
N LEU A 582 -14.85 -26.46 21.89
CA LEU A 582 -15.67 -25.63 21.01
C LEU A 582 -16.83 -24.95 21.76
N ILE A 583 -17.48 -25.66 22.68
CA ILE A 583 -18.53 -25.10 23.55
C ILE A 583 -17.97 -24.00 24.44
N VAL A 584 -16.80 -24.21 25.05
CA VAL A 584 -16.14 -23.20 25.89
C VAL A 584 -15.88 -21.91 25.11
N LEU A 585 -15.36 -21.99 23.87
CA LEU A 585 -15.16 -20.81 23.03
C LEU A 585 -16.45 -20.02 22.81
N GLY A 586 -17.56 -20.72 22.55
CA GLY A 586 -18.88 -20.10 22.41
C GLY A 586 -19.39 -19.45 23.71
N GLN A 587 -19.14 -20.09 24.86
CA GLN A 587 -19.51 -19.56 26.18
C GLN A 587 -18.73 -18.30 26.53
N VAL A 588 -17.40 -18.31 26.33
CA VAL A 588 -16.53 -17.14 26.52
C VAL A 588 -16.95 -16.02 25.59
N ALA A 589 -17.12 -16.29 24.29
CA ALA A 589 -17.55 -15.28 23.33
C ALA A 589 -18.88 -14.62 23.74
N LYS A 590 -19.85 -15.42 24.18
CA LYS A 590 -21.15 -14.90 24.65
C LYS A 590 -21.03 -14.10 25.95
N LYS A 591 -20.20 -14.53 26.90
CA LYS A 591 -20.02 -13.87 28.20
C LYS A 591 -19.43 -12.47 28.04
N TYR A 592 -18.48 -12.30 27.13
CA TYR A 592 -17.75 -11.05 26.92
C TYR A 592 -18.25 -10.25 25.70
N ASP A 593 -19.33 -10.68 25.06
CA ASP A 593 -19.91 -10.09 23.84
C ASP A 593 -18.87 -9.90 22.73
N LEU A 594 -18.19 -10.99 22.36
CA LEU A 594 -17.09 -10.98 21.38
C LEU A 594 -17.58 -11.40 20.00
N TYR A 595 -17.17 -10.67 18.97
CA TYR A 595 -17.35 -11.09 17.58
C TYR A 595 -16.49 -12.32 17.29
N THR A 596 -17.05 -13.33 16.64
CA THR A 596 -16.40 -14.63 16.39
C THR A 596 -16.26 -14.93 14.91
N LYS A 597 -15.07 -15.40 14.51
CA LYS A 597 -14.79 -15.73 13.11
C LYS A 597 -13.81 -16.90 12.97
N ILE A 598 -14.16 -17.83 12.09
CA ILE A 598 -13.22 -18.88 11.65
C ILE A 598 -12.21 -18.27 10.68
N THR A 599 -10.93 -18.54 10.91
CA THR A 599 -9.81 -18.00 10.14
C THR A 599 -9.28 -19.02 9.13
N GLY A 600 -8.60 -18.55 8.09
CA GLY A 600 -7.92 -19.41 7.11
C GLY A 600 -6.78 -20.28 7.68
N GLY A 601 -6.39 -20.08 8.94
CA GLY A 601 -5.45 -20.93 9.67
C GLY A 601 -6.12 -22.05 10.48
N GLN A 602 -7.40 -22.34 10.25
CA GLN A 602 -8.17 -23.33 11.03
C GLN A 602 -8.24 -22.98 12.52
N ARG A 603 -8.38 -21.70 12.83
CA ARG A 603 -8.58 -21.19 14.20
C ARG A 603 -9.84 -20.36 14.33
N ILE A 604 -10.31 -20.16 15.55
CA ILE A 604 -11.41 -19.26 15.89
C ILE A 604 -10.82 -18.01 16.55
N ASP A 605 -11.14 -16.84 16.01
CA ASP A 605 -10.70 -15.54 16.49
C ASP A 605 -11.88 -14.84 17.19
N LEU A 606 -11.61 -14.32 18.39
CA LEU A 606 -12.57 -13.64 19.26
C LEU A 606 -12.19 -12.16 19.35
N PHE A 607 -13.00 -11.26 18.79
CA PHE A 607 -12.69 -9.84 18.65
C PHE A 607 -13.54 -8.97 19.59
N GLY A 608 -12.98 -7.83 19.98
CA GLY A 608 -13.67 -6.81 20.77
C GLY A 608 -13.39 -6.88 22.27
N ALA A 609 -12.45 -7.72 22.70
CA ALA A 609 -12.06 -7.80 24.09
C ALA A 609 -11.41 -6.48 24.53
N ARG A 610 -11.85 -5.94 25.67
CA ARG A 610 -11.20 -4.77 26.28
C ARG A 610 -9.94 -5.20 27.02
N LEU A 611 -9.03 -4.25 27.25
CA LEU A 611 -7.72 -4.50 27.82
C LEU A 611 -7.82 -5.25 29.17
N GLU A 612 -8.71 -4.79 30.03
CA GLU A 612 -8.92 -5.33 31.37
C GLU A 612 -9.62 -6.69 31.40
N GLN A 613 -10.25 -7.09 30.29
CA GLN A 613 -10.90 -8.39 30.17
C GLN A 613 -9.91 -9.49 29.76
N LEU A 614 -8.74 -9.15 29.20
CA LEU A 614 -7.80 -10.14 28.67
C LEU A 614 -7.39 -11.19 29.71
N PRO A 615 -6.99 -10.83 30.96
CA PRO A 615 -6.61 -11.83 31.96
C PRO A 615 -7.74 -12.80 32.30
N ASP A 616 -8.96 -12.28 32.50
CA ASP A 616 -10.12 -13.11 32.87
C ASP A 616 -10.50 -14.07 31.74
N ILE A 617 -10.50 -13.59 30.49
CA ILE A 617 -10.78 -14.44 29.32
C ILE A 617 -9.72 -15.54 29.20
N TRP A 618 -8.43 -15.20 29.35
CA TRP A 618 -7.36 -16.19 29.25
C TRP A 618 -7.36 -17.19 30.40
N LEU A 619 -7.77 -16.79 31.60
CA LEU A 619 -7.95 -17.71 32.73
C LEU A 619 -8.97 -18.81 32.37
N GLU A 620 -10.16 -18.43 31.87
CA GLU A 620 -11.19 -19.40 31.46
C GLU A 620 -10.72 -20.32 30.33
N LEU A 621 -10.00 -19.76 29.34
CA LEU A 621 -9.46 -20.54 28.24
C LEU A 621 -8.37 -21.52 28.70
N LEU A 622 -7.49 -21.11 29.60
CA LEU A 622 -6.43 -21.96 30.14
C LEU A 622 -6.98 -23.07 31.04
N ASP A 623 -8.02 -22.79 31.82
CA ASP A 623 -8.73 -23.78 32.63
C ASP A 623 -9.42 -24.85 31.76
N ALA A 624 -9.88 -24.46 30.57
CA ALA A 624 -10.38 -25.38 29.55
C ALA A 624 -9.27 -26.09 28.74
N GLY A 625 -8.00 -25.83 29.05
CA GLY A 625 -6.85 -26.48 28.44
C GLY A 625 -6.46 -25.92 27.06
N PHE A 626 -6.78 -24.66 26.76
CA PHE A 626 -6.17 -23.93 25.64
C PHE A 626 -4.76 -23.42 26.00
N GLU A 627 -4.01 -23.05 24.98
CA GLU A 627 -2.74 -22.32 25.10
C GLU A 627 -2.79 -21.05 24.26
N THR A 628 -1.85 -20.12 24.46
CA THR A 628 -1.72 -18.96 23.57
C THR A 628 -1.41 -19.35 22.13
N GLY A 629 -2.21 -18.83 21.20
CA GLY A 629 -1.99 -19.03 19.78
C GLY A 629 -0.85 -18.18 19.20
N HIS A 630 -0.28 -17.24 19.98
CA HIS A 630 0.73 -16.26 19.54
C HIS A 630 0.37 -15.54 18.24
N ALA A 631 -0.94 -15.39 17.95
CA ALA A 631 -1.41 -14.75 16.73
C ALA A 631 -1.07 -13.26 16.67
N TYR A 632 -0.71 -12.67 17.81
CA TYR A 632 -0.23 -11.29 17.95
C TYR A 632 1.21 -11.10 17.47
N GLY A 633 2.07 -12.07 17.76
CA GLY A 633 3.50 -11.93 17.54
C GLY A 633 3.99 -12.13 16.11
N LYS A 634 5.26 -11.77 15.91
CA LYS A 634 6.11 -12.27 14.82
C LYS A 634 6.70 -13.62 15.23
N SER A 635 5.86 -14.65 15.14
CA SER A 635 6.16 -16.01 15.59
C SER A 635 5.50 -17.05 14.68
N THR A 636 5.70 -18.34 14.98
CA THR A 636 4.92 -19.43 14.38
C THR A 636 3.44 -19.28 14.74
N ARG A 637 2.64 -18.88 13.74
CA ARG A 637 1.23 -18.56 13.94
C ARG A 637 0.30 -19.74 13.75
N THR A 638 0.57 -20.69 12.87
CA THR A 638 -0.35 -21.80 12.61
C THR A 638 0.32 -22.91 11.81
N VAL A 639 -0.10 -24.15 12.03
CA VAL A 639 0.16 -25.27 11.13
C VAL A 639 -1.19 -25.78 10.63
N LYS A 640 -1.57 -25.42 9.40
CA LYS A 640 -2.83 -25.86 8.80
C LYS A 640 -2.71 -27.31 8.34
N SER A 641 -3.69 -28.15 8.61
CA SER A 641 -3.68 -29.56 8.19
C SER A 641 -4.94 -29.93 7.41
N CYS A 642 -4.84 -30.93 6.54
CA CYS A 642 -6.03 -31.65 6.09
C CYS A 642 -6.24 -32.89 6.97
N VAL A 643 -7.41 -33.53 6.84
CA VAL A 643 -7.80 -34.68 7.67
C VAL A 643 -6.98 -35.97 7.44
N GLY A 644 -6.00 -35.94 6.53
CA GLY A 644 -5.01 -37.01 6.33
C GLY A 644 -5.59 -38.36 5.91
N SER A 645 -4.76 -39.41 5.99
CA SER A 645 -5.17 -40.81 5.77
C SER A 645 -6.17 -41.34 6.81
N THR A 646 -6.32 -40.64 7.93
CA THR A 646 -7.27 -40.98 9.00
C THR A 646 -8.73 -40.93 8.53
N TRP A 647 -9.07 -39.93 7.70
CA TRP A 647 -10.45 -39.73 7.24
C TRP A 647 -10.60 -39.56 5.72
N CYS A 648 -9.58 -39.04 5.04
CA CYS A 648 -9.65 -38.80 3.60
C CYS A 648 -9.31 -40.08 2.84
N ARG A 649 -10.20 -40.52 1.93
CA ARG A 649 -9.94 -41.68 1.05
C ARG A 649 -8.71 -41.55 0.13
N TYR A 650 -8.17 -40.34 0.00
CA TYR A 650 -6.97 -40.05 -0.80
C TYR A 650 -5.74 -39.75 0.06
N GLY A 651 -5.89 -39.73 1.39
CA GLY A 651 -4.77 -39.48 2.28
C GLY A 651 -3.76 -40.62 2.20
N VAL A 652 -2.51 -40.25 1.96
CA VAL A 652 -1.37 -41.18 1.88
C VAL A 652 -0.75 -41.35 3.26
N GLN A 653 -0.60 -40.27 4.01
CA GLN A 653 -0.08 -40.29 5.39
C GLN A 653 -0.94 -39.44 6.34
N ASP A 654 -0.69 -39.63 7.64
CA ASP A 654 -1.35 -38.90 8.71
C ASP A 654 -0.79 -37.47 8.83
N SER A 655 -1.41 -36.55 8.08
CA SER A 655 -1.08 -35.12 8.14
C SER A 655 -1.52 -34.44 9.43
N VAL A 656 -2.51 -34.97 10.15
CA VAL A 656 -3.02 -34.35 11.38
C VAL A 656 -1.98 -34.52 12.48
N SER A 657 -1.54 -35.76 12.73
CA SER A 657 -0.48 -36.02 13.72
C SER A 657 0.81 -35.25 13.37
N LYS A 658 1.21 -35.23 12.10
CA LYS A 658 2.39 -34.47 11.69
C LYS A 658 2.23 -32.95 11.88
N ALA A 659 1.04 -32.40 11.63
CA ALA A 659 0.79 -30.99 11.90
C ALA A 659 0.82 -30.66 13.39
N LEU A 660 0.28 -31.54 14.25
CA LEU A 660 0.35 -31.42 15.71
C LEU A 660 1.80 -31.45 16.20
N ASP A 661 2.63 -32.38 15.69
CA ASP A 661 4.05 -32.48 16.04
C ASP A 661 4.78 -31.16 15.72
N LEU A 662 4.63 -30.66 14.49
CA LEU A 662 5.30 -29.43 14.05
C LEU A 662 4.77 -28.20 14.79
N GLU A 663 3.46 -28.12 15.04
CA GLU A 663 2.89 -26.97 15.76
C GLU A 663 3.34 -26.94 17.23
N ASN A 664 3.46 -28.10 17.86
CA ASN A 664 3.96 -28.23 19.23
C ASN A 664 5.47 -28.03 19.34
N ARG A 665 6.24 -28.43 18.32
CA ARG A 665 7.69 -28.16 18.28
C ARG A 665 7.99 -26.68 18.12
N TYR A 666 7.34 -26.01 17.17
CA TYR A 666 7.68 -24.62 16.82
C TYR A 666 6.83 -23.55 17.51
N LYS A 667 6.03 -23.93 18.52
CA LYS A 667 5.25 -22.95 19.30
C LYS A 667 6.16 -22.01 20.06
N GLY A 668 5.77 -20.73 20.10
CA GLY A 668 6.55 -19.68 20.76
C GLY A 668 7.80 -19.22 20.00
N LEU A 669 8.22 -19.90 18.93
CA LEU A 669 9.37 -19.49 18.14
C LEU A 669 9.18 -18.06 17.60
N ARG A 670 10.03 -17.13 18.05
CA ARG A 670 10.09 -15.75 17.57
C ARG A 670 11.01 -15.66 16.35
N SER A 671 10.63 -14.83 15.39
CA SER A 671 11.30 -14.71 14.10
C SER A 671 11.19 -13.28 13.55
N PRO A 672 12.03 -12.90 12.56
CA PRO A 672 11.98 -11.56 11.95
C PRO A 672 10.58 -11.17 11.47
N HIS A 673 9.79 -12.14 11.01
CA HIS A 673 8.39 -11.97 10.69
C HIS A 673 7.55 -13.20 11.08
N LYS A 674 6.21 -13.10 11.08
CA LYS A 674 5.28 -14.21 11.31
C LYS A 674 5.49 -15.36 10.32
N LEU A 675 5.43 -16.60 10.84
CA LEU A 675 5.58 -17.84 10.07
C LEU A 675 4.26 -18.61 10.02
N LYS A 676 3.97 -19.20 8.86
CA LYS A 676 2.84 -20.11 8.66
C LYS A 676 3.34 -21.41 8.06
N PHE A 677 2.72 -22.50 8.48
CA PHE A 677 3.03 -23.85 8.01
C PHE A 677 1.76 -24.50 7.50
N ALA A 678 1.91 -25.50 6.66
CA ALA A 678 0.82 -26.41 6.36
C ALA A 678 1.30 -27.82 6.01
N VAL A 679 0.51 -28.82 6.41
CA VAL A 679 0.78 -30.24 6.19
C VAL A 679 -0.39 -30.86 5.44
N SER A 680 -0.12 -31.37 4.24
CA SER A 680 -1.11 -32.08 3.42
C SER A 680 -0.81 -33.57 3.38
N GLY A 681 -1.81 -34.40 3.64
CA GLY A 681 -1.69 -35.86 3.60
C GLY A 681 -1.62 -36.45 2.20
N CYS A 682 -1.69 -35.66 1.13
CA CYS A 682 -1.47 -36.08 -0.25
C CYS A 682 -1.22 -34.87 -1.17
N THR A 683 -0.87 -35.13 -2.43
CA THR A 683 -0.57 -34.13 -3.47
C THR A 683 -1.77 -33.27 -3.90
N ARG A 684 -2.99 -33.63 -3.49
CA ARG A 684 -4.18 -32.74 -3.67
C ARG A 684 -4.14 -31.51 -2.78
N GLU A 685 -3.25 -31.51 -1.79
CA GLU A 685 -2.79 -30.29 -1.13
C GLU A 685 -3.89 -29.47 -0.43
N CYS A 686 -4.94 -30.09 0.10
CA CYS A 686 -6.06 -29.37 0.72
C CYS A 686 -5.68 -28.43 1.89
N ALA A 687 -4.47 -28.54 2.45
CA ALA A 687 -3.96 -27.62 3.47
C ALA A 687 -3.29 -26.35 2.90
N GLU A 688 -3.17 -26.19 1.57
CA GLU A 688 -2.45 -25.08 0.91
C GLU A 688 -0.98 -24.96 1.36
N ALA A 689 -0.30 -26.10 1.56
CA ALA A 689 1.13 -26.24 1.87
C ALA A 689 2.05 -25.34 1.03
N GLN A 690 1.84 -25.25 -0.28
CA GLN A 690 2.69 -24.47 -1.18
C GLN A 690 2.47 -22.96 -1.04
N SER A 691 1.49 -22.49 -0.28
CA SER A 691 1.30 -21.05 -0.02
C SER A 691 1.93 -20.56 1.29
N LYS A 692 2.58 -21.46 2.05
CA LYS A 692 3.08 -21.19 3.41
C LYS A 692 4.60 -21.06 3.44
N ASP A 693 5.12 -20.48 4.52
CA ASP A 693 6.57 -20.32 4.71
C ASP A 693 7.26 -21.70 4.77
N VAL A 694 6.58 -22.70 5.34
CA VAL A 694 6.96 -24.12 5.32
C VAL A 694 5.76 -24.97 4.89
N GLY A 695 5.87 -25.66 3.76
CA GLY A 695 4.87 -26.59 3.24
C GLY A 695 5.36 -28.03 3.34
N VAL A 696 4.51 -28.93 3.81
CA VAL A 696 4.82 -30.36 3.90
C VAL A 696 3.73 -31.14 3.18
N ILE A 697 4.12 -31.98 2.22
CA ILE A 697 3.17 -32.78 1.42
C ILE A 697 3.60 -34.25 1.49
N ALA A 698 2.69 -35.12 1.91
CA ALA A 698 2.95 -36.56 2.00
C ALA A 698 3.12 -37.20 0.61
N THR A 699 4.06 -38.14 0.54
CA THR A 699 4.25 -39.07 -0.59
C THR A 699 4.15 -40.50 -0.08
N GLU A 700 4.20 -41.48 -0.99
CA GLU A 700 4.24 -42.91 -0.61
C GLU A 700 5.52 -43.29 0.15
N ASN A 701 6.62 -42.55 -0.09
CA ASN A 701 7.94 -42.85 0.45
C ASN A 701 8.35 -41.97 1.63
N GLY A 702 7.62 -40.89 1.93
CA GLY A 702 7.98 -39.93 2.97
C GLY A 702 7.26 -38.60 2.82
N TRP A 703 8.00 -37.51 2.98
CA TRP A 703 7.47 -36.14 2.94
C TRP A 703 8.27 -35.26 1.99
N ASN A 704 7.56 -34.54 1.11
CA ASN A 704 8.12 -33.45 0.35
C ASN A 704 8.07 -32.17 1.19
N LEU A 705 9.21 -31.51 1.33
CA LEU A 705 9.37 -30.24 2.02
C LEU A 705 9.43 -29.10 0.99
N TYR A 706 8.61 -28.08 1.20
CA TYR A 706 8.57 -26.84 0.43
C TYR A 706 8.87 -25.67 1.36
N VAL A 707 9.61 -24.66 0.89
CA VAL A 707 9.99 -23.48 1.71
C VAL A 707 9.79 -22.16 0.98
N CYS A 708 9.71 -21.07 1.74
CA CYS A 708 9.69 -19.69 1.23
C CYS A 708 8.43 -19.30 0.44
N GLY A 709 7.27 -19.88 0.76
CA GLY A 709 5.97 -19.45 0.22
C GLY A 709 5.37 -18.24 0.95
N ASN A 710 4.39 -17.59 0.34
CA ASN A 710 3.71 -16.43 0.92
C ASN A 710 2.24 -16.34 0.46
N GLY A 711 1.29 -16.42 1.39
CA GLY A 711 -0.12 -16.09 1.16
C GLY A 711 -0.49 -14.65 1.56
N GLY A 712 0.32 -13.66 1.14
CA GLY A 712 0.17 -12.23 1.51
C GLY A 712 -0.08 -11.32 0.31
N MET A 713 0.21 -10.01 0.46
CA MET A 713 0.00 -8.98 -0.58
C MET A 713 0.65 -9.30 -1.93
N ARG A 714 1.79 -10.01 -1.91
CA ARG A 714 2.44 -10.59 -3.09
C ARG A 714 2.45 -12.12 -2.94
N PRO A 715 1.40 -12.82 -3.40
CA PRO A 715 1.32 -14.26 -3.23
C PRO A 715 2.46 -14.93 -3.99
N ARG A 716 3.06 -15.95 -3.38
CA ARG A 716 4.19 -16.70 -3.93
C ARG A 716 4.08 -18.16 -3.52
N HIS A 717 4.25 -19.08 -4.46
CA HIS A 717 4.38 -20.49 -4.11
C HIS A 717 5.74 -20.78 -3.46
N ALA A 718 5.71 -21.64 -2.46
CA ALA A 718 6.88 -22.24 -1.84
C ALA A 718 7.56 -23.15 -2.85
N GLU A 719 8.88 -23.21 -2.78
CA GLU A 719 9.68 -24.00 -3.71
C GLU A 719 10.01 -25.35 -3.11
N LEU A 720 10.05 -26.38 -3.96
CA LEU A 720 10.40 -27.74 -3.55
C LEU A 720 11.86 -27.76 -3.05
N PHE A 721 12.02 -28.06 -1.77
CA PHE A 721 13.29 -28.05 -1.07
C PHE A 721 13.94 -29.44 -1.04
N ALA A 722 13.19 -30.45 -0.66
CA ALA A 722 13.64 -31.84 -0.64
C ALA A 722 12.44 -32.78 -0.72
N THR A 723 12.66 -34.00 -1.21
CA THR A 723 11.63 -34.99 -1.50
C THR A 723 11.80 -36.26 -0.69
N ASP A 724 10.69 -36.97 -0.44
CA ASP A 724 10.67 -38.31 0.17
C ASP A 724 11.47 -38.41 1.49
N LEU A 725 11.40 -37.36 2.31
CA LEU A 725 12.08 -37.31 3.60
C LEU A 725 11.39 -38.22 4.63
N ASP A 726 12.19 -38.92 5.44
CA ASP A 726 11.70 -39.49 6.69
C ASP A 726 11.36 -38.37 7.70
N ALA A 727 10.62 -38.73 8.76
CA ALA A 727 10.12 -37.76 9.73
C ALA A 727 11.23 -37.02 10.50
N ASP A 728 12.35 -37.69 10.80
CA ASP A 728 13.45 -37.11 11.57
C ASP A 728 14.26 -36.14 10.70
N THR A 729 14.55 -36.53 9.45
CA THR A 729 15.25 -35.67 8.49
C THR A 729 14.41 -34.44 8.12
N LEU A 730 13.09 -34.59 7.96
CA LEU A 730 12.17 -33.48 7.75
C LEU A 730 12.29 -32.42 8.86
N VAL A 731 12.25 -32.85 10.12
CA VAL A 731 12.36 -31.95 11.27
C VAL A 731 13.73 -31.26 11.30
N LYS A 732 14.82 -31.99 11.06
CA LYS A 732 16.17 -31.40 11.00
C LYS A 732 16.27 -30.30 9.94
N TYR A 733 15.74 -30.54 8.74
CA TYR A 733 15.79 -29.53 7.66
C TYR A 733 14.95 -28.31 8.00
N ILE A 734 13.78 -28.48 8.61
CA ILE A 734 12.96 -27.36 9.08
C ILE A 734 13.68 -26.57 10.18
N ASP A 735 14.27 -27.25 11.18
CA ASP A 735 15.03 -26.61 12.26
C ASP A 735 16.16 -25.73 11.71
N ARG A 736 16.98 -26.32 10.83
CA ARG A 736 18.09 -25.64 10.18
C ARG A 736 17.61 -24.45 9.34
N PHE A 737 16.58 -24.64 8.51
CA PHE A 737 16.01 -23.58 7.67
C PHE A 737 15.53 -22.39 8.50
N LEU A 738 14.73 -22.65 9.54
CA LEU A 738 14.17 -21.61 10.39
C LEU A 738 15.26 -20.84 11.13
N MET A 739 16.23 -21.54 11.72
CA MET A 739 17.33 -20.90 12.43
C MET A 739 18.25 -20.11 11.49
N PHE A 740 18.49 -20.61 10.28
CA PHE A 740 19.30 -19.88 9.30
C PHE A 740 18.60 -18.61 8.81
N TYR A 741 17.30 -18.70 8.53
CA TYR A 741 16.46 -17.53 8.23
C TYR A 741 16.46 -16.51 9.39
N ILE A 742 16.26 -16.95 10.63
CA ILE A 742 16.26 -16.08 11.81
C ILE A 742 17.58 -15.32 11.98
N ARG A 743 18.70 -15.99 11.69
CA ARG A 743 20.05 -15.42 11.76
C ARG A 743 20.32 -14.37 10.70
N THR A 744 19.86 -14.60 9.48
CA THR A 744 20.33 -13.87 8.29
C THR A 744 19.32 -12.88 7.71
N ALA A 745 18.03 -13.03 8.00
CA ALA A 745 17.02 -12.12 7.48
C ALA A 745 17.02 -10.75 8.18
N ASP A 746 16.60 -9.74 7.46
CA ASP A 746 16.42 -8.38 7.98
C ASP A 746 15.12 -8.25 8.81
N LYS A 747 14.95 -7.14 9.53
CA LYS A 747 13.77 -6.83 10.34
C LYS A 747 12.50 -6.89 9.47
N LEU A 748 11.45 -7.52 9.99
CA LEU A 748 10.15 -7.64 9.32
C LEU A 748 10.19 -8.28 7.91
N GLN A 749 11.28 -8.93 7.53
CA GLN A 749 11.43 -9.56 6.21
C GLN A 749 10.75 -10.93 6.18
N ARG A 750 9.90 -11.20 5.17
CA ARG A 750 9.29 -12.52 4.94
C ARG A 750 10.31 -13.51 4.38
N THR A 751 10.14 -14.80 4.65
CA THR A 751 10.97 -15.89 4.10
C THR A 751 11.08 -15.83 2.57
N SER A 752 9.98 -15.50 1.88
CA SER A 752 9.95 -15.33 0.43
C SER A 752 10.89 -14.24 -0.08
N VAL A 753 10.84 -13.05 0.53
CA VAL A 753 11.66 -11.89 0.14
C VAL A 753 13.11 -12.11 0.56
N TRP A 754 13.32 -12.73 1.73
CA TRP A 754 14.65 -13.12 2.17
C TRP A 754 15.32 -14.08 1.18
N ARG A 755 14.59 -15.10 0.70
CA ARG A 755 15.10 -16.02 -0.33
C ARG A 755 15.42 -15.33 -1.65
N GLU A 756 14.62 -14.34 -2.05
CA GLU A 756 14.86 -13.56 -3.28
C GLU A 756 16.15 -12.73 -3.19
N ASN A 757 16.48 -12.24 -1.99
CA ASN A 757 17.69 -11.46 -1.74
C ASN A 757 18.91 -12.31 -1.37
N LEU A 758 18.74 -13.62 -1.17
CA LEU A 758 19.82 -14.53 -0.81
C LEU A 758 20.68 -14.81 -2.05
N GLU A 759 21.97 -14.45 -1.99
CA GLU A 759 22.93 -14.73 -3.05
C GLU A 759 23.04 -16.26 -3.28
N GLY A 760 22.97 -16.69 -4.54
CA GLY A 760 22.86 -18.11 -4.90
C GLY A 760 21.49 -18.75 -4.61
N GLY A 761 20.54 -18.01 -4.05
CA GLY A 761 19.13 -18.38 -3.98
C GLY A 761 18.83 -19.69 -3.26
N LEU A 762 17.93 -20.49 -3.83
CA LEU A 762 17.51 -21.76 -3.26
C LEU A 762 18.63 -22.80 -3.24
N ASP A 763 19.52 -22.78 -4.23
CA ASP A 763 20.60 -23.77 -4.35
C ASP A 763 21.66 -23.54 -3.28
N TYR A 764 22.02 -22.28 -3.02
CA TYR A 764 22.85 -21.95 -1.86
C TYR A 764 22.18 -22.38 -0.55
N LEU A 765 20.88 -22.12 -0.39
CA LEU A 765 20.14 -22.55 0.79
C LEU A 765 20.16 -24.08 0.97
N LYS A 766 19.99 -24.84 -0.12
CA LYS A 766 20.10 -26.31 -0.08
C LYS A 766 21.52 -26.73 0.32
N ASP A 767 22.53 -26.10 -0.24
CA ASP A 767 23.92 -26.43 0.07
C ASP A 767 24.26 -26.20 1.55
N VAL A 768 23.82 -25.08 2.13
CA VAL A 768 24.02 -24.80 3.57
C VAL A 768 23.27 -25.78 4.46
N ILE A 769 22.02 -26.11 4.12
CA ILE A 769 21.10 -26.83 5.03
C ILE A 769 21.17 -28.35 4.86
N ILE A 770 21.43 -28.84 3.65
CA ILE A 770 21.49 -30.26 3.31
C ILE A 770 22.94 -30.75 3.32
N ASN A 771 23.83 -30.05 2.63
CA ASN A 771 25.24 -30.47 2.49
C ASN A 771 26.15 -29.90 3.60
N ASP A 772 25.61 -29.05 4.47
CA ASP A 772 26.33 -28.39 5.57
C ASP A 772 27.62 -27.69 5.10
N SER A 773 27.56 -26.98 3.97
CA SER A 773 28.76 -26.37 3.37
C SER A 773 29.46 -25.33 4.25
N LEU A 774 28.76 -24.80 5.25
CA LEU A 774 29.31 -23.89 6.26
C LEU A 774 29.71 -24.58 7.58
N GLY A 775 29.39 -25.86 7.78
CA GLY A 775 29.67 -26.59 9.02
C GLY A 775 28.90 -26.08 10.25
N ILE A 776 27.69 -25.56 10.06
CA ILE A 776 26.89 -24.90 11.12
C ILE A 776 25.60 -25.64 11.46
N CYS A 777 25.25 -26.72 10.76
CA CYS A 777 23.97 -27.41 10.93
C CYS A 777 23.75 -27.93 12.36
N GLU A 778 24.76 -28.51 13.00
CA GLU A 778 24.64 -28.99 14.39
C GLU A 778 24.33 -27.84 15.36
N GLU A 779 24.94 -26.67 15.16
CA GLU A 779 24.67 -25.48 15.97
C GLU A 779 23.28 -24.89 15.68
N LEU A 780 22.79 -24.95 14.44
CA LEU A 780 21.42 -24.57 14.12
C LEU A 780 20.41 -25.48 14.84
N GLU A 781 20.62 -26.80 14.82
CA GLU A 781 19.77 -27.77 15.52
C GLU A 781 19.79 -27.58 17.03
N ARG A 782 20.97 -27.40 17.63
CA ARG A 782 21.12 -27.13 19.07
C ARG A 782 20.42 -25.84 19.48
N GLN A 783 20.48 -24.80 18.65
CA GLN A 783 19.75 -23.56 18.90
C GLN A 783 18.25 -23.75 18.88
N MET A 784 17.72 -24.47 17.87
CA MET A 784 16.29 -24.77 17.84
C MET A 784 15.88 -25.60 19.07
N GLN A 785 16.68 -26.60 19.45
CA GLN A 785 16.37 -27.42 20.61
C GLN A 785 16.33 -26.60 21.91
N LEU A 786 17.22 -25.62 22.08
CA LEU A 786 17.16 -24.68 23.21
C LEU A 786 15.83 -23.90 23.26
N VAL A 787 15.32 -23.45 22.10
CA VAL A 787 14.03 -22.75 22.02
C VAL A 787 12.90 -23.71 22.42
N VAL A 788 12.90 -24.93 21.88
CA VAL A 788 11.90 -25.97 22.21
C VAL A 788 11.89 -26.27 23.70
N ASP A 789 13.05 -26.51 24.30
CA ASP A 789 13.19 -26.91 25.71
C ASP A 789 12.78 -25.80 26.70
N ARG A 790 12.84 -24.54 26.27
CA ARG A 790 12.53 -23.36 27.11
C ARG A 790 11.12 -22.81 26.93
N TYR A 791 10.32 -23.40 26.04
CA TYR A 791 8.97 -22.92 25.79
C TYR A 791 8.10 -22.97 27.06
N HIS A 792 7.37 -21.89 27.31
CA HIS A 792 6.32 -21.77 28.31
C HIS A 792 5.17 -20.93 27.76
N CYS A 793 3.97 -21.11 28.30
CA CYS A 793 2.79 -20.36 27.84
C CYS A 793 2.79 -18.96 28.47
N GLU A 794 2.98 -17.93 27.65
CA GLU A 794 3.14 -16.54 28.11
C GLU A 794 1.96 -16.05 28.98
N TRP A 795 0.72 -16.44 28.65
CA TRP A 795 -0.46 -16.12 29.45
C TRP A 795 -0.54 -16.88 30.78
N ARG A 796 -0.07 -18.13 30.81
CA ARG A 796 0.01 -18.89 32.07
C ARG A 796 0.98 -18.20 33.03
N ASP A 797 2.13 -17.80 32.51
CA ASP A 797 3.15 -17.09 33.29
C ASP A 797 2.64 -15.72 33.78
N ALA A 798 1.96 -14.95 32.91
CA ALA A 798 1.41 -13.66 33.28
C ALA A 798 0.33 -13.77 34.39
N LEU A 799 -0.54 -14.77 34.33
CA LEU A 799 -1.60 -14.97 35.33
C LEU A 799 -1.07 -15.40 36.70
N THR A 800 0.13 -15.96 36.78
CA THR A 800 0.76 -16.34 38.05
C THR A 800 1.46 -15.18 38.78
N ASP A 801 1.58 -14.02 38.14
CA ASP A 801 2.34 -12.88 38.66
C ASP A 801 1.48 -11.61 38.69
N ARG A 802 1.16 -11.14 39.90
CA ARG A 802 0.35 -9.95 40.11
C ARG A 802 0.98 -8.68 39.55
N GLU A 803 2.31 -8.57 39.51
CA GLU A 803 2.99 -7.41 38.95
C GLU A 803 2.85 -7.37 37.44
N LYS A 804 2.90 -8.53 36.76
CA LYS A 804 2.63 -8.62 35.32
C LYS A 804 1.20 -8.20 35.00
N LEU A 805 0.24 -8.53 35.85
CA LEU A 805 -1.18 -8.21 35.63
C LEU A 805 -1.52 -6.72 35.69
N LYS A 806 -0.72 -5.90 36.39
CA LYS A 806 -0.94 -4.45 36.49
C LYS A 806 -1.04 -3.74 35.13
N ARG A 807 -0.38 -4.26 34.09
CA ARG A 807 -0.37 -3.70 32.72
C ARG A 807 -1.70 -3.86 31.99
N PHE A 808 -2.54 -4.80 32.40
CA PHE A 808 -3.83 -5.03 31.75
C PHE A 808 -4.94 -4.14 32.34
N ARG A 809 -4.61 -3.22 33.25
CA ARG A 809 -5.55 -2.22 33.73
C ARG A 809 -5.82 -1.18 32.64
N THR A 810 -7.08 -0.83 32.43
CA THR A 810 -7.45 0.31 31.58
C THR A 810 -6.90 1.61 32.15
N PHE A 811 -7.08 1.82 33.46
CA PHE A 811 -6.55 2.96 34.20
C PHE A 811 -5.88 2.49 35.49
N VAL A 812 -4.74 3.09 35.86
CA VAL A 812 -4.01 2.69 37.07
C VAL A 812 -4.71 3.11 38.36
N ASN A 813 -5.54 4.16 38.29
CA ASN A 813 -6.21 4.78 39.43
C ASN A 813 -7.76 4.62 39.42
N ASP A 814 -8.32 3.93 38.43
CA ASP A 814 -9.77 3.73 38.29
C ASP A 814 -10.05 2.36 37.65
N SER A 815 -11.11 1.67 38.09
CA SER A 815 -11.48 0.33 37.61
C SER A 815 -12.52 0.34 36.48
N ARG A 816 -12.93 1.52 35.99
CA ARG A 816 -13.91 1.64 34.90
C ARG A 816 -13.35 1.11 33.57
N PRO A 817 -14.22 0.62 32.67
CA PRO A 817 -13.84 0.39 31.28
C PRO A 817 -13.60 1.72 30.56
N ASP A 818 -12.90 1.66 29.43
CA ASP A 818 -12.71 2.84 28.57
C ASP A 818 -14.07 3.29 28.00
N PRO A 819 -14.56 4.49 28.36
CA PRO A 819 -15.88 4.95 27.96
C PRO A 819 -15.97 5.28 26.45
N ASN A 820 -14.84 5.41 25.76
CA ASN A 820 -14.81 5.74 24.33
C ASN A 820 -14.89 4.50 23.43
N ILE A 821 -14.70 3.29 24.00
CA ILE A 821 -14.88 2.03 23.26
C ILE A 821 -16.38 1.78 23.04
N ARG A 822 -16.81 1.87 21.79
CA ARG A 822 -18.21 1.71 21.38
C ARG A 822 -18.34 0.63 20.30
N THR A 823 -19.46 -0.08 20.33
CA THR A 823 -19.81 -1.13 19.37
C THR A 823 -21.20 -0.88 18.80
N VAL A 824 -21.45 -1.41 17.60
CA VAL A 824 -22.77 -1.39 16.94
C VAL A 824 -23.10 -2.79 16.42
N PRO A 825 -24.39 -3.19 16.38
CA PRO A 825 -24.78 -4.48 15.83
C PRO A 825 -24.66 -4.51 14.31
N GLU A 826 -24.12 -5.60 13.77
CA GLU A 826 -24.01 -5.87 12.33
C GLU A 826 -23.91 -7.38 12.08
N ARG A 827 -24.72 -7.93 11.15
CA ARG A 827 -24.74 -9.37 10.80
C ARG A 827 -24.87 -10.29 12.02
N ASP A 828 -25.85 -9.99 12.88
CA ASP A 828 -26.16 -10.74 14.11
C ASP A 828 -25.03 -10.82 15.15
N GLN A 829 -23.97 -10.02 15.00
CA GLN A 829 -22.85 -9.88 15.95
C GLN A 829 -22.55 -8.40 16.18
N ILE A 830 -21.59 -8.10 17.06
CA ILE A 830 -21.09 -6.74 17.23
C ILE A 830 -19.97 -6.41 16.22
N ARG A 831 -19.82 -5.13 15.90
CA ARG A 831 -18.60 -4.56 15.32
C ARG A 831 -18.19 -3.28 16.06
N PRO A 832 -16.92 -2.84 15.99
CA PRO A 832 -16.52 -1.51 16.42
C PRO A 832 -17.37 -0.42 15.74
N ALA A 833 -17.81 0.57 16.53
CA ALA A 833 -18.33 1.82 15.99
C ALA A 833 -17.19 2.67 15.43
N ASP A 834 -17.50 3.66 14.60
CA ASP A 834 -16.50 4.60 14.11
C ASP A 834 -15.94 5.44 15.26
N ASN A 835 -14.62 5.61 15.28
CA ASN A 835 -13.97 6.47 16.26
C ASN A 835 -14.39 7.92 15.97
N LEU A 836 -14.94 8.60 16.97
CA LEU A 836 -15.31 10.01 16.83
C LEU A 836 -14.18 10.87 17.41
N PRO A 837 -13.99 12.09 16.89
CA PRO A 837 -13.10 13.07 17.50
C PRO A 837 -13.45 13.28 18.98
N GLU A 838 -12.43 13.60 19.78
CA GLU A 838 -12.62 13.86 21.21
C GLU A 838 -13.58 15.05 21.43
N THR A 839 -14.60 14.85 22.26
CA THR A 839 -15.63 15.86 22.55
C THR A 839 -15.32 16.52 23.89
N VAL A 840 -14.52 17.59 23.83
CA VAL A 840 -14.16 18.51 24.94
C VAL A 840 -13.25 17.89 26.01
N ALA A 841 -11.96 18.26 25.97
CA ALA A 841 -10.99 17.91 27.00
C ALA A 841 -11.18 18.77 28.27
N SER A 842 -11.14 18.15 29.46
CA SER A 842 -11.20 18.85 30.76
C SER A 842 -10.01 19.79 30.91
N ALA A 843 -10.17 21.02 31.42
CA ALA A 843 -9.04 21.93 31.67
C ALA A 843 -7.99 21.38 32.66
N GLY A 844 -8.36 20.32 33.41
CA GLY A 844 -7.53 19.65 34.40
C GLY A 844 -7.18 20.51 35.62
N PRO A 845 -6.29 20.01 36.49
CA PRO A 845 -6.14 20.57 37.83
C PRO A 845 -5.20 21.79 37.82
N SER A 846 -5.65 22.90 38.40
CA SER A 846 -4.87 24.14 38.55
C SER A 846 -3.78 24.05 39.63
N HIS A 847 -3.84 23.03 40.50
CA HIS A 847 -2.87 22.74 41.55
C HIS A 847 -2.33 21.30 41.39
N TRP A 848 -1.13 21.05 41.90
CA TRP A 848 -0.55 19.70 41.94
C TRP A 848 -1.52 18.73 42.60
N THR A 849 -1.92 17.71 41.85
CA THR A 849 -2.92 16.73 42.26
C THR A 849 -2.35 15.33 42.11
N ALA A 850 -2.35 14.56 43.18
CA ALA A 850 -1.90 13.17 43.16
C ALA A 850 -2.84 12.30 42.32
N LEU A 851 -2.26 11.50 41.42
CA LEU A 851 -2.98 10.71 40.42
C LEU A 851 -2.88 9.20 40.68
N CYS A 852 -1.66 8.68 40.92
CA CYS A 852 -1.39 7.28 41.24
C CYS A 852 -0.09 7.12 42.05
N GLY A 853 0.22 5.90 42.50
CA GLY A 853 1.49 5.58 43.15
C GLY A 853 2.63 5.38 42.15
N GLN A 854 3.87 5.44 42.61
CA GLN A 854 5.04 5.07 41.80
C GLN A 854 4.99 3.60 41.38
N ASP A 855 4.55 2.72 42.27
CA ASP A 855 4.44 1.27 42.05
C ASP A 855 3.37 0.88 41.01
N ASP A 856 2.62 1.87 40.49
CA ASP A 856 1.69 1.71 39.38
C ASP A 856 2.34 1.96 38.01
N LEU A 857 3.51 2.60 37.97
CA LEU A 857 4.25 2.91 36.75
C LEU A 857 5.04 1.68 36.26
N VAL A 858 5.33 1.66 34.97
CA VAL A 858 6.19 0.67 34.34
C VAL A 858 7.42 1.37 33.80
N GLU A 859 8.60 0.94 34.23
CA GLU A 859 9.87 1.50 33.76
C GLU A 859 9.98 1.44 32.24
N ASN A 860 10.41 2.56 31.65
CA ASN A 860 10.62 2.72 30.23
C ASN A 860 9.38 2.43 29.36
N SER A 861 8.19 2.60 29.93
CA SER A 861 6.91 2.31 29.26
C SER A 861 5.82 3.28 29.71
N GLY A 862 4.64 3.15 29.10
CA GLY A 862 3.45 3.95 29.36
C GLY A 862 2.42 3.21 30.20
N VAL A 863 1.71 3.96 31.04
CA VAL A 863 0.45 3.53 31.68
C VAL A 863 -0.59 4.63 31.52
N VAL A 864 -1.87 4.34 31.73
CA VAL A 864 -2.94 5.35 31.59
C VAL A 864 -3.60 5.58 32.94
N ALA A 865 -3.89 6.84 33.24
CA ALA A 865 -4.65 7.26 34.41
C ALA A 865 -5.88 8.07 33.98
N TRP A 866 -6.94 8.01 34.79
CA TRP A 866 -8.17 8.75 34.59
C TRP A 866 -8.20 10.00 35.46
N HIS A 867 -8.61 11.14 34.90
CA HIS A 867 -8.83 12.37 35.66
C HIS A 867 -9.92 13.23 35.02
N ASP A 868 -11.03 13.49 35.75
CA ASP A 868 -12.10 14.43 35.37
C ASP A 868 -12.58 14.36 33.91
N GLY A 869 -12.76 13.15 33.38
CA GLY A 869 -13.24 12.96 32.00
C GLY A 869 -12.14 12.74 30.96
N SER A 870 -10.87 12.96 31.34
CA SER A 870 -9.71 12.80 30.47
C SER A 870 -8.89 11.54 30.80
N GLN A 871 -8.32 10.95 29.75
CA GLN A 871 -7.38 9.85 29.84
C GLN A 871 -5.95 10.38 29.66
N ILE A 872 -5.11 10.21 30.66
CA ILE A 872 -3.75 10.75 30.70
C ILE A 872 -2.76 9.59 30.63
N ALA A 873 -1.96 9.56 29.56
CA ALA A 873 -0.85 8.63 29.40
C ALA A 873 0.37 9.13 30.18
N LEU A 874 0.84 8.31 31.12
CA LEU A 874 2.00 8.55 31.96
C LEU A 874 3.17 7.70 31.48
N PHE A 875 4.30 8.32 31.18
CA PHE A 875 5.54 7.64 30.77
C PHE A 875 6.62 7.82 31.83
N TYR A 876 7.22 6.71 32.28
CA TYR A 876 8.17 6.72 33.38
C TYR A 876 9.59 6.38 32.93
N LEU A 877 10.52 7.31 33.19
CA LEU A 877 11.95 7.09 33.08
C LEU A 877 12.56 6.98 34.49
N PRO A 878 13.10 5.81 34.87
CA PRO A 878 13.74 5.64 36.17
C PRO A 878 15.02 6.49 36.29
N ALA A 879 15.46 6.72 37.53
CA ALA A 879 16.72 7.41 37.79
C ALA A 879 17.90 6.55 37.30
N THR A 880 18.93 7.21 36.75
CA THR A 880 20.22 6.57 36.44
C THR A 880 21.30 7.16 37.35
N GLU A 881 22.54 6.65 37.28
CA GLU A 881 23.67 7.23 38.04
C GLU A 881 23.85 8.73 37.80
N ASN A 882 23.41 9.25 36.64
CA ASN A 882 23.62 10.64 36.22
C ASN A 882 22.33 11.45 36.03
N THR A 883 21.13 10.88 36.24
CA THR A 883 19.85 11.56 36.00
C THR A 883 18.80 11.22 37.06
N SER A 884 17.97 12.21 37.43
CA SER A 884 16.82 11.97 38.30
C SER A 884 15.69 11.28 37.55
N ALA A 885 14.85 10.53 38.28
CA ALA A 885 13.65 9.92 37.71
C ALA A 885 12.71 11.00 37.14
N ARG A 886 12.08 10.71 36.00
CA ARG A 886 11.17 11.64 35.31
C ARG A 886 9.86 10.93 34.96
N VAL A 887 8.75 11.68 35.06
CA VAL A 887 7.44 11.24 34.60
C VAL A 887 6.96 12.28 33.59
N TYR A 888 6.51 11.81 32.43
CA TYR A 888 5.84 12.64 31.43
C TYR A 888 4.37 12.29 31.40
N ALA A 889 3.53 13.29 31.12
CA ALA A 889 2.10 13.11 31.04
C ALA A 889 1.56 13.82 29.78
N ILE A 890 0.93 13.04 28.91
CA ILE A 890 0.27 13.51 27.68
C ILE A 890 -1.13 12.93 27.59
N ASP A 891 -1.99 13.52 26.76
CA ASP A 891 -3.29 12.91 26.49
C ASP A 891 -3.14 11.53 25.84
N ASN A 892 -4.00 10.59 26.24
CA ASN A 892 -3.98 9.22 25.74
C ASN A 892 -4.62 9.09 24.33
N HIS A 893 -5.22 10.16 23.81
CA HIS A 893 -5.93 10.20 22.54
C HIS A 893 -4.96 10.32 21.36
N ASP A 894 -5.09 9.43 20.38
CA ASP A 894 -4.34 9.51 19.12
C ASP A 894 -5.17 10.25 18.05
N PRO A 895 -4.77 11.45 17.61
CA PRO A 895 -5.55 12.29 16.69
C PRO A 895 -5.68 11.71 15.29
N PHE A 896 -4.78 10.81 14.87
CA PHE A 896 -4.85 10.19 13.54
C PHE A 896 -5.86 9.05 13.50
N SER A 897 -5.97 8.28 14.58
CA SER A 897 -6.88 7.15 14.67
C SER A 897 -8.19 7.45 15.41
N ASN A 898 -8.23 8.58 16.13
CA ASN A 898 -9.27 8.94 17.09
C ASN A 898 -9.46 7.88 18.21
N ALA A 899 -8.44 7.07 18.50
CA ALA A 899 -8.48 6.03 19.53
C ALA A 899 -7.62 6.39 20.76
N ASN A 900 -8.03 5.94 21.94
CA ASN A 900 -7.30 6.21 23.19
C ASN A 900 -6.21 5.17 23.45
N VAL A 901 -5.10 5.28 22.72
CA VAL A 901 -4.05 4.25 22.68
C VAL A 901 -2.63 4.74 22.94
N ILE A 902 -2.38 6.05 23.06
CA ILE A 902 -1.02 6.62 23.13
C ILE A 902 -0.19 6.02 24.28
N GLY A 903 -0.77 5.84 25.47
CA GLY A 903 -0.11 5.23 26.63
C GLY A 903 0.30 3.76 26.44
N ARG A 904 -0.06 3.14 25.31
CA ARG A 904 0.30 1.78 24.92
C ARG A 904 1.39 1.75 23.83
N GLY A 905 1.89 2.92 23.45
CA GLY A 905 2.93 3.10 22.44
C GLY A 905 4.33 2.73 22.94
N ILE A 906 5.25 2.62 21.99
CA ILE A 906 6.67 2.36 22.30
C ILE A 906 7.32 3.70 22.60
N MET A 907 7.81 3.86 23.83
CA MET A 907 8.64 5.02 24.19
C MET A 907 10.02 4.86 23.57
N GLY A 908 10.61 5.94 23.07
CA GLY A 908 11.95 5.92 22.49
C GLY A 908 12.58 7.30 22.44
N ASP A 909 13.73 7.37 21.79
CA ASP A 909 14.41 8.61 21.44
C ASP A 909 14.56 8.69 19.92
N LEU A 910 14.38 9.88 19.36
CA LEU A 910 14.68 10.20 17.98
C LEU A 910 15.46 11.51 17.94
N LYS A 911 16.70 11.47 17.45
CA LYS A 911 17.61 12.63 17.36
C LYS A 911 17.78 13.37 18.70
N GLY A 912 17.79 12.65 19.82
CA GLY A 912 17.88 13.21 21.17
C GLY A 912 16.57 13.74 21.75
N GLN A 913 15.45 13.54 21.04
CA GLN A 913 14.12 13.88 21.52
C GLN A 913 13.38 12.63 22.01
N LEU A 914 12.94 12.67 23.27
CA LEU A 914 12.12 11.61 23.84
C LEU A 914 10.72 11.64 23.23
N VAL A 915 10.31 10.51 22.66
CA VAL A 915 9.05 10.35 21.94
C VAL A 915 8.30 9.10 22.39
N VAL A 916 7.02 9.06 22.07
CA VAL A 916 6.25 7.82 21.98
C VAL A 916 5.75 7.63 20.55
N ALA A 917 5.96 6.42 20.02
CA ALA A 917 5.38 5.99 18.75
C ALA A 917 3.94 5.49 18.98
N SER A 918 2.95 6.11 18.33
CA SER A 918 1.55 5.67 18.41
C SER A 918 1.40 4.21 18.00
N PRO A 919 0.64 3.36 18.74
CA PRO A 919 0.46 1.95 18.41
C PRO A 919 -0.10 1.66 17.01
N LEU A 920 -1.00 2.50 16.50
CA LEU A 920 -1.79 2.18 15.30
C LEU A 920 -1.11 2.61 14.01
N TYR A 921 -0.64 3.86 13.95
CA TYR A 921 -0.09 4.44 12.73
C TYR A 921 1.37 4.92 12.87
N LYS A 922 1.97 4.73 14.06
CA LYS A 922 3.41 4.93 14.32
C LYS A 922 3.92 6.37 14.13
N GLN A 923 3.05 7.38 14.22
CA GLN A 923 3.49 8.77 14.39
C GLN A 923 4.17 8.95 15.74
N HIS A 924 5.15 9.85 15.78
CA HIS A 924 5.97 10.09 16.95
C HIS A 924 5.57 11.39 17.63
N PHE A 925 5.14 11.28 18.88
CA PHE A 925 4.79 12.44 19.71
C PHE A 925 5.88 12.67 20.74
N ARG A 926 6.44 13.88 20.77
CA ARG A 926 7.44 14.26 21.76
C ARG A 926 6.80 14.31 23.15
N LEU A 927 7.42 13.63 24.12
CA LEU A 927 6.85 13.53 25.47
C LEU A 927 6.82 14.86 26.23
N GLU A 928 7.71 15.79 25.87
CA GLU A 928 7.90 17.05 26.59
C GLU A 928 6.77 18.05 26.34
N ASP A 929 6.31 18.18 25.10
CA ASP A 929 5.31 19.15 24.68
C ASP A 929 4.18 18.57 23.81
N GLY A 930 4.25 17.29 23.46
CA GLY A 930 3.23 16.56 22.69
C GLY A 930 3.30 16.80 21.18
N GLN A 931 4.29 17.52 20.67
CA GLN A 931 4.42 17.82 19.25
C GLN A 931 4.60 16.53 18.43
N CYS A 932 3.82 16.36 17.35
CA CYS A 932 4.04 15.31 16.37
C CYS A 932 5.26 15.67 15.48
N LEU A 933 6.19 14.72 15.31
CA LEU A 933 7.40 14.95 14.52
C LEU A 933 7.15 14.90 13.01
N GLU A 934 6.20 14.08 12.56
CA GLU A 934 5.84 13.94 11.15
C GLU A 934 4.88 15.03 10.67
N ASP A 935 4.08 15.60 11.59
CA ASP A 935 3.10 16.63 11.27
C ASP A 935 3.12 17.75 12.33
N PRO A 936 3.85 18.86 12.07
CA PRO A 936 3.94 19.97 13.00
C PRO A 936 2.60 20.64 13.35
N ALA A 937 1.55 20.45 12.54
CA ALA A 937 0.23 21.00 12.81
C ALA A 937 -0.54 20.20 13.89
N VAL A 938 -0.05 19.00 14.23
CA VAL A 938 -0.68 18.10 15.21
C VAL A 938 0.13 18.07 16.50
N GLN A 939 -0.54 18.37 17.61
CA GLN A 939 0.07 18.37 18.94
C GLN A 939 -0.88 17.74 19.96
N LEU A 940 -0.35 16.81 20.77
CA LEU A 940 -1.05 16.31 21.95
C LEU A 940 -0.91 17.31 23.09
N ARG A 941 -1.97 17.46 23.90
CA ARG A 941 -1.84 18.23 25.14
C ARG A 941 -0.89 17.51 26.09
N THR A 942 -0.04 18.31 26.75
CA THR A 942 0.83 17.86 27.84
C THR A 942 0.37 18.38 29.19
N TRP A 943 0.78 17.66 30.23
CA TRP A 943 0.58 18.00 31.63
C TRP A 943 1.93 18.15 32.31
N ASP A 944 2.04 19.08 33.26
CA ASP A 944 3.17 19.07 34.18
C ASP A 944 3.02 17.84 35.08
N ALA A 945 4.05 17.01 35.16
CA ALA A 945 4.06 15.79 35.97
C ALA A 945 5.33 15.71 36.83
N ARG A 946 5.19 15.22 38.06
CA ARG A 946 6.31 15.00 38.97
C ARG A 946 6.10 13.78 39.85
N LEU A 947 7.21 13.26 40.36
CA LEU A 947 7.22 12.21 41.38
C LEU A 947 7.59 12.82 42.73
N GLU A 948 6.65 12.84 43.67
CA GLU A 948 6.82 13.46 44.98
C GLU A 948 6.36 12.45 46.06
N ASN A 949 7.25 12.09 47.00
CA ASN A 949 6.96 11.14 48.08
C ASN A 949 6.34 9.79 47.62
N GLY A 950 6.82 9.25 46.49
CA GLY A 950 6.33 7.99 45.92
C GLY A 950 4.95 8.09 45.23
N LYS A 951 4.45 9.30 44.99
CA LYS A 951 3.20 9.56 44.26
C LYS A 951 3.48 10.36 42.99
N VAL A 952 2.75 10.01 41.93
CA VAL A 952 2.71 10.80 40.71
C VAL A 952 1.70 11.92 40.89
N GLU A 953 2.14 13.15 40.73
CA GLU A 953 1.28 14.33 40.75
C GLU A 953 1.27 14.99 39.37
N ILE A 954 0.10 15.49 38.97
CA ILE A 954 -0.07 16.24 37.72
C ILE A 954 -0.60 17.66 37.98
N LYS A 955 -0.39 18.54 37.01
CA LYS A 955 -0.95 19.90 36.96
C LYS A 955 -1.15 20.33 35.50
N ALA A 956 -2.22 21.07 35.23
CA ALA A 956 -2.44 21.70 33.92
C ALA A 956 -1.29 22.67 33.59
N LYS A 957 -0.71 22.55 32.39
CA LYS A 957 0.20 23.57 31.86
C LYS A 957 -0.61 24.82 31.55
N VAL A 958 -0.11 25.97 31.99
CA VAL A 958 -0.69 27.26 31.59
C VAL A 958 -0.26 27.50 30.15
N GLU A 959 -1.20 27.58 29.22
CA GLU A 959 -0.90 28.02 27.86
C GLU A 959 -0.34 29.45 27.92
N THR A 960 0.97 29.60 27.79
CA THR A 960 1.57 30.87 27.39
C THR A 960 1.18 31.11 25.95
N ASN A 961 0.12 31.87 25.73
CA ASN A 961 -0.19 32.44 24.43
C ASN A 961 1.06 33.14 23.88
N ALA A 962 1.41 32.85 22.63
CA ALA A 962 2.53 33.46 21.91
C ALA A 962 2.42 35.00 21.71
N LEU A 963 1.46 35.66 22.36
CA LEU A 963 1.26 37.11 22.36
C LEU A 963 1.99 37.85 23.48
N ASP A 964 2.47 37.17 24.53
CA ASP A 964 3.10 37.84 25.68
C ASP A 964 4.64 38.03 25.55
N LEU A 965 5.26 37.54 24.47
CA LEU A 965 6.70 37.72 24.21
C LEU A 965 7.07 38.99 23.43
N VAL A 966 6.11 39.90 23.17
CA VAL A 966 6.37 41.21 22.52
C VAL A 966 6.43 42.37 23.52
N THR A 967 6.25 42.12 24.82
CA THR A 967 6.42 43.14 25.87
C THR A 967 7.17 42.60 27.08
N ALA A 968 8.49 42.45 26.93
CA ALA A 968 9.45 42.48 28.04
C ALA A 968 10.80 43.01 27.56
#